data_AF-J4C8D8-F1
#
_entry.id   AF-J4C8D8-F1
#
_cell.length_a   1.000
_cell.length_b   1.000
_cell.length_c   1.000
_cell.angle_alpha   90.00
_cell.angle_beta   90.00
_cell.angle_gamma   90.00
#
_symmetry.space_group_name_H-M   'P 1'
#
loop_
_entity.id
_entity.type
_entity.pdbx_description
1 polymer ?
#
loop_
_entity_poly.entity_id
_entity_poly.type
_entity_poly.pdbx_seq_one_letter_code
_entity_poly.pdbx_strand_id
1 'polypeptide(L)'
;MVLYDITISIYRKDGYMSGKPRLLDIYVSKEEQYDKLSRRINRYRHTIKYNESNYNASNYHINVYDKNALYYKYLLKYFCPKKKVISIDLFFASSDYKNTNPLVLGINHENEDPVYYTYTFLIYDTAPKLLYNADFSNLPNPSESFKEEDLITRLMVEHDLYLRRNKGDRMVIMLNTKTSNEDKITYPKTGGSKNRITVSKCQNSGSEYFDKYEHKIEPKYCPSTFYLCYDKNTLFVVHGKNFKDLICADVYYNKYYGIEPIILVLKSKDVNKLYKYSELKKDFINSNKNKNTNELEDFKENDVINKLKEENDKINPDVTYLIDKKTNYSYKVNVEERNENDLNGFTKYCHTPESSYTTVKSLILFGNNKLVKKTISGKYEEIKEIQELTYSYIEVFFGSKNDSIPLIIKLNKSESNNQYYVHNKDDSFYWEEWNFQSIVDNREILKKLKETESNLFDSISLLVDFDKEYNKNDVESKTGFKPTESQPETIKVSENSSLECLNKLNYKCYEHSLLYKTESDLSDIENLKLKLFISNGNYKYGEITLYNTDDPSDFNKEYIYYKNKKTDNNYKDNFYVFFYCGNNKEKGDPRPVLFCYQNKVYRPLNLEEYSKKWVCVKGVDFKSDFCTIPNLSETLKEVSYFLNPVNIDETTDRIIGNYKITNRYTTHNFNNSTSVQITIKPEDLNCYRKYTHSTTSGYILGEIAHNRGKLFESYEQYTKSLSNSGTVKFPDNVFVYYYLYDKGHNYPLLVGLKFPGIHTNYFKLSSKDKPLKWVRIDDSQEWQLASKNIEKLLHNIRYNLGIEYENKKDNLIIESADKCNERSNVGIIAGVISTIVLIAGGVAGAAYKFPEFFRSIYSRIN
;
A
#
# COMPACT_ATOMS: atom_id res chain seq x y z
N MET A 1 42.20 38.47 -12.09
CA MET A 1 41.91 39.50 -11.07
C MET A 1 40.68 40.26 -11.55
N VAL A 2 39.58 40.28 -10.80
CA VAL A 2 38.34 40.97 -11.21
C VAL A 2 38.52 42.47 -10.99
N LEU A 3 38.22 43.28 -12.01
CA LEU A 3 38.34 44.74 -11.99
C LEU A 3 37.23 45.41 -11.17
N TYR A 4 36.04 44.84 -11.18
CA TYR A 4 34.90 45.34 -10.43
C TYR A 4 34.99 44.91 -8.97
N ASP A 5 34.72 45.86 -8.08
CA ASP A 5 34.61 45.61 -6.65
C ASP A 5 33.15 45.75 -6.22
N ILE A 6 32.77 44.99 -5.20
CA ILE A 6 31.45 45.09 -4.59
C ILE A 6 31.66 45.56 -3.17
N THR A 7 30.99 46.64 -2.79
CA THR A 7 31.00 47.12 -1.41
C THR A 7 29.58 47.11 -0.88
N ILE A 8 29.44 46.62 0.35
CA ILE A 8 28.18 46.68 1.06
C ILE A 8 28.40 47.54 2.28
N SER A 9 27.77 48.71 2.27
CA SER A 9 27.87 49.67 3.36
C SER A 9 26.71 49.42 4.32
N ILE A 10 27.05 49.28 5.61
CA ILE A 10 26.06 49.17 6.68
C ILE A 10 25.85 50.54 7.31
N TYR A 11 24.63 51.07 7.28
CA TYR A 11 24.27 52.28 8.04
C TYR A 11 23.44 51.88 9.26
N ARG A 12 23.95 52.18 10.46
CA ARG A 12 23.14 52.11 11.69
C ARG A 12 22.26 53.35 11.76
N LYS A 13 20.99 53.16 12.13
CA LYS A 13 19.96 54.20 12.19
C LYS A 13 20.16 55.25 13.28
N ASP A 14 21.22 55.15 14.07
CA ASP A 14 21.45 56.01 15.22
C ASP A 14 22.57 57.01 14.96
N GLY A 15 22.19 58.15 14.37
CA GLY A 15 22.94 59.40 14.46
C GLY A 15 24.14 59.54 13.53
N TYR A 16 24.23 60.73 12.93
CA TYR A 16 25.42 61.27 12.26
C TYR A 16 26.73 60.83 12.95
N MET A 17 27.54 60.01 12.27
CA MET A 17 28.90 59.72 12.69
C MET A 17 29.80 59.66 11.46
N SER A 18 30.86 60.46 11.51
CA SER A 18 31.98 60.58 10.57
C SER A 18 32.90 59.34 10.54
N GLY A 19 32.35 58.14 10.77
CA GLY A 19 33.08 56.87 10.80
C GLY A 19 33.03 56.15 9.45
N LYS A 20 34.17 55.61 9.01
CA LYS A 20 34.28 54.81 7.78
C LYS A 20 33.23 53.68 7.76
N PRO A 21 32.49 53.49 6.65
CA PRO A 21 31.47 52.46 6.55
C PRO A 21 32.07 51.08 6.85
N ARG A 22 31.38 50.30 7.68
CA ARG A 22 31.78 48.91 7.99
C ARG A 22 31.41 48.03 6.80
N LEU A 23 32.42 47.50 6.11
CA LEU A 23 32.25 46.60 4.97
C LEU A 23 31.87 45.19 5.46
N LEU A 24 30.91 44.56 4.80
CA LEU A 24 30.62 43.12 5.00
C LEU A 24 31.66 42.25 4.32
N ASP A 25 31.81 41.02 4.82
CA ASP A 25 32.60 39.99 4.16
C ASP A 25 31.91 39.54 2.86
N ILE A 26 32.59 39.80 1.75
CA ILE A 26 32.15 39.40 0.41
C ILE A 26 33.10 38.33 -0.08
N TYR A 27 32.54 37.17 -0.43
CA TYR A 27 33.31 36.06 -0.96
C TYR A 27 33.11 36.02 -2.47
N VAL A 28 34.17 36.31 -3.21
CA VAL A 28 34.17 36.14 -4.66
C VAL A 28 34.50 34.68 -4.96
N SER A 29 33.60 33.98 -5.64
CA SER A 29 33.89 32.66 -6.17
C SER A 29 35.09 32.73 -7.10
N LYS A 30 35.86 31.64 -7.21
CA LYS A 30 36.79 31.52 -8.33
C LYS A 30 36.02 31.67 -9.64
N GLU A 31 36.68 32.23 -10.65
CA GLU A 31 36.17 32.33 -12.01
C GLU A 31 35.55 31.01 -12.43
N GLU A 32 34.25 31.04 -12.75
CA GLU A 32 33.54 29.86 -13.25
C GLU A 32 33.31 30.03 -14.74
N GLN A 33 33.68 29.02 -15.51
CA GLN A 33 33.35 28.97 -16.92
C GLN A 33 31.84 28.75 -17.07
N TYR A 34 31.09 29.82 -17.41
CA TYR A 34 29.62 29.77 -17.49
C TYR A 34 29.17 29.00 -18.73
N ASP A 35 29.77 29.31 -19.88
CA ASP A 35 29.72 28.46 -21.07
C ASP A 35 30.89 27.48 -21.04
N LYS A 36 30.68 26.35 -20.36
CA LYS A 36 31.73 25.39 -19.98
C LYS A 36 32.55 24.89 -21.16
N LEU A 37 31.90 24.65 -22.30
CA LEU A 37 32.53 24.04 -23.45
C LEU A 37 33.00 25.05 -24.50
N SER A 38 32.24 26.11 -24.79
CA SER A 38 32.68 27.11 -25.78
C SER A 38 33.72 28.10 -25.23
N ARG A 39 33.81 28.18 -23.90
CA ARG A 39 34.69 29.09 -23.17
C ARG A 39 34.58 30.56 -23.64
N ARG A 40 33.38 31.00 -23.99
CA ARG A 40 33.10 32.38 -24.42
C ARG A 40 32.72 33.31 -23.28
N ILE A 41 32.15 32.77 -22.21
CA ILE A 41 31.61 33.54 -21.09
C ILE A 41 32.12 33.01 -19.76
N ASN A 42 32.68 33.91 -18.95
CA ASN A 42 33.10 33.66 -17.58
C ASN A 42 32.10 34.31 -16.62
N ARG A 43 31.77 33.61 -15.53
CA ARG A 43 30.93 34.13 -14.43
C ARG A 43 31.77 34.33 -13.18
N TYR A 44 31.58 35.47 -12.54
CA TYR A 44 32.12 35.79 -11.24
C TYR A 44 30.99 36.05 -10.26
N ARG A 45 30.81 35.13 -9.31
CA ARG A 45 29.76 35.23 -8.28
C ARG A 45 30.34 35.84 -7.02
N HIS A 46 29.70 36.88 -6.53
CA HIS A 46 30.05 37.55 -5.28
C HIS A 46 28.98 37.19 -4.25
N THR A 47 29.28 36.24 -3.37
CA THR A 47 28.36 35.80 -2.31
C THR A 47 28.47 36.72 -1.10
N ILE A 48 27.33 37.16 -0.62
CA ILE A 48 27.21 38.13 0.46
C ILE A 48 26.87 37.39 1.75
N LYS A 49 27.69 37.57 2.80
CA LYS A 49 27.34 37.10 4.16
C LYS A 49 26.91 38.28 5.01
N TYR A 50 25.67 38.21 5.49
CA TYR A 50 25.13 39.17 6.45
C TYR A 50 25.46 38.71 7.87
N ASN A 51 25.83 39.64 8.73
CA ASN A 51 26.19 39.36 10.13
C ASN A 51 24.97 39.30 11.07
N GLU A 52 23.77 39.64 10.57
CA GLU A 52 22.53 39.71 11.36
C GLU A 52 21.66 38.48 11.09
N SER A 53 21.03 37.92 12.14
CA SER A 53 20.10 36.80 12.04
C SER A 53 18.78 37.18 11.37
N ASN A 54 18.34 38.43 11.50
CA ASN A 54 17.15 38.98 10.88
C ASN A 54 17.53 40.11 9.92
N TYR A 55 17.24 39.95 8.63
CA TYR A 55 17.58 40.94 7.60
C TYR A 55 16.72 42.20 7.72
N ASN A 56 17.36 43.36 7.88
CA ASN A 56 16.70 44.66 7.80
C ASN A 56 17.21 45.47 6.59
N ALA A 57 16.33 45.69 5.61
CA ALA A 57 16.63 46.41 4.37
C ALA A 57 17.31 47.76 4.61
N SER A 58 16.89 48.55 5.60
CA SER A 58 17.43 49.91 5.83
C SER A 58 18.89 49.93 6.26
N ASN A 59 19.43 48.78 6.66
CA ASN A 59 20.80 48.69 7.14
C ASN A 59 21.80 48.54 6.00
N TYR A 60 21.39 48.25 4.75
CA TYR A 60 22.31 47.81 3.71
C TYR A 60 22.21 48.63 2.42
N HIS A 61 23.38 48.91 1.85
CA HIS A 61 23.52 49.55 0.54
C HIS A 61 24.57 48.80 -0.28
N ILE A 62 24.19 48.31 -1.46
CA ILE A 62 25.05 47.48 -2.29
C ILE A 62 25.53 48.29 -3.49
N ASN A 63 26.85 48.51 -3.58
CA ASN A 63 27.46 49.21 -4.70
C ASN A 63 28.36 48.27 -5.49
N VAL A 64 28.18 48.24 -6.81
CA VAL A 64 29.06 47.56 -7.77
C VAL A 64 29.74 48.65 -8.58
N TYR A 65 31.07 48.73 -8.55
CA TYR A 65 31.82 49.75 -9.27
C TYR A 65 33.16 49.25 -9.81
N ASP A 66 33.65 49.92 -10.85
CA ASP A 66 35.01 49.71 -11.35
C ASP A 66 36.00 50.42 -10.41
N LYS A 67 36.85 49.65 -9.72
CA LYS A 67 37.82 50.19 -8.76
C LYS A 67 39.03 50.87 -9.40
N ASN A 68 39.26 50.64 -10.70
CA ASN A 68 40.39 51.18 -11.44
C ASN A 68 40.03 52.40 -12.29
N ALA A 69 38.75 52.80 -12.33
CA ALA A 69 38.33 54.04 -12.96
C ALA A 69 38.79 55.26 -12.14
N LEU A 70 39.33 56.30 -12.81
CA LEU A 70 39.80 57.57 -12.21
C LEU A 70 38.74 58.27 -11.33
N TYR A 71 37.47 57.99 -11.58
CA TYR A 71 36.32 58.32 -10.75
C TYR A 71 35.51 57.03 -10.63
N TYR A 72 35.20 56.57 -9.40
CA TYR A 72 34.46 55.32 -9.14
C TYR A 72 33.26 55.19 -10.09
N LYS A 73 33.41 54.41 -11.16
CA LYS A 73 32.37 54.24 -12.16
C LYS A 73 31.43 53.17 -11.63
N TYR A 74 30.36 53.61 -10.98
CA TYR A 74 29.34 52.72 -10.45
C TYR A 74 28.56 52.07 -11.59
N LEU A 75 28.54 50.74 -11.59
CA LEU A 75 27.69 49.93 -12.45
C LEU A 75 26.29 49.75 -11.84
N LEU A 76 26.22 49.70 -10.51
CA LEU A 76 24.96 49.61 -9.75
C LEU A 76 25.13 50.25 -8.36
N LYS A 77 24.12 50.99 -7.90
CA LYS A 77 23.97 51.38 -6.49
C LYS A 77 22.56 51.02 -6.00
N TYR A 78 22.42 49.94 -5.26
CA TYR A 78 21.14 49.45 -4.76
C TYR A 78 20.96 49.80 -3.28
N PHE A 79 20.16 50.84 -3.02
CA PHE A 79 19.91 51.36 -1.68
C PHE A 79 18.78 50.61 -1.01
N CYS A 80 18.94 50.28 0.27
CA CYS A 80 17.93 49.65 1.12
C CYS A 80 17.20 48.47 0.45
N PRO A 81 17.92 47.41 0.02
CA PRO A 81 17.31 46.32 -0.74
C PRO A 81 16.15 45.71 0.06
N LYS A 82 14.91 45.83 -0.42
CA LYS A 82 13.73 45.35 0.32
C LYS A 82 13.82 43.87 0.69
N LYS A 83 14.54 43.11 -0.13
CA LYS A 83 14.78 41.69 0.02
C LYS A 83 16.27 41.42 0.05
N LYS A 84 16.66 40.40 0.81
CA LYS A 84 18.06 40.08 1.06
C LYS A 84 18.75 39.61 -0.22
N VAL A 85 19.77 40.34 -0.68
CA VAL A 85 20.57 39.94 -1.84
C VAL A 85 21.64 38.95 -1.37
N ILE A 86 21.56 37.70 -1.81
CA ILE A 86 22.49 36.63 -1.41
C ILE A 86 23.74 36.58 -2.26
N SER A 87 23.67 37.02 -3.53
CA SER A 87 24.84 37.15 -4.39
C SER A 87 24.63 38.08 -5.58
N ILE A 88 25.75 38.54 -6.15
CA ILE A 88 25.80 39.29 -7.42
C ILE A 88 26.67 38.52 -8.41
N ASP A 89 26.12 38.27 -9.60
CA ASP A 89 26.81 37.59 -10.69
C ASP A 89 27.26 38.61 -11.74
N LEU A 90 28.55 38.61 -12.11
CA LEU A 90 29.08 39.38 -13.23
C LEU A 90 29.55 38.43 -14.32
N PHE A 91 29.07 38.65 -15.53
CA PHE A 91 29.43 37.83 -16.69
C PHE A 91 30.37 38.61 -17.60
N PHE A 92 31.46 38.01 -18.05
CA PHE A 92 32.44 38.65 -18.93
C PHE A 92 32.68 37.78 -20.17
N ALA A 93 33.08 38.41 -21.27
CA ALA A 93 33.64 37.69 -22.39
C ALA A 93 34.96 37.05 -21.96
N SER A 94 35.18 35.77 -22.24
CA SER A 94 36.44 35.09 -21.85
C SER A 94 37.68 35.63 -22.56
N SER A 95 37.48 36.36 -23.68
CA SER A 95 38.54 37.12 -24.35
C SER A 95 38.92 38.41 -23.61
N ASP A 96 38.08 38.90 -22.69
CA ASP A 96 38.38 40.03 -21.80
C ASP A 96 39.20 39.54 -20.60
N TYR A 97 40.48 39.23 -20.83
CA TYR A 97 41.41 38.79 -19.78
C TYR A 97 41.60 39.82 -18.65
N LYS A 98 41.20 41.07 -18.88
CA LYS A 98 41.23 42.12 -17.86
C LYS A 98 39.91 42.19 -17.08
N ASN A 99 38.81 41.62 -17.59
CA ASN A 99 37.45 41.76 -17.07
C ASN A 99 37.01 43.23 -16.94
N THR A 100 37.32 44.03 -17.96
CA THR A 100 37.05 45.48 -17.99
C THR A 100 35.60 45.83 -18.21
N ASN A 101 34.86 45.02 -18.98
CA ASN A 101 33.48 45.31 -19.33
C ASN A 101 32.65 44.05 -19.14
N PRO A 102 31.83 43.95 -18.07
CA PRO A 102 30.90 42.84 -17.97
C PRO A 102 29.93 42.93 -19.14
N LEU A 103 29.34 41.81 -19.51
CA LEU A 103 28.29 41.70 -20.52
C LEU A 103 26.94 41.83 -19.84
N VAL A 104 26.78 41.19 -18.68
CA VAL A 104 25.55 41.15 -17.90
C VAL A 104 25.88 41.19 -16.40
N LEU A 105 25.03 41.85 -15.63
CA LEU A 105 25.02 41.82 -14.16
C LEU A 105 23.73 41.11 -13.69
N GLY A 106 23.87 40.13 -12.80
CA GLY A 106 22.77 39.39 -12.16
C GLY A 106 22.69 39.68 -10.66
N ILE A 107 21.47 39.79 -10.14
CA ILE A 107 21.17 40.04 -8.73
C ILE A 107 20.31 38.90 -8.21
N ASN A 108 20.85 38.15 -7.24
CA ASN A 108 20.21 36.98 -6.66
C ASN A 108 19.65 37.34 -5.28
N HIS A 109 18.33 37.25 -5.10
CA HIS A 109 17.65 37.49 -3.83
C HIS A 109 17.34 36.16 -3.12
N GLU A 110 17.21 36.20 -1.79
CA GLU A 110 16.77 35.04 -1.00
C GLU A 110 15.31 34.70 -1.35
N ASN A 111 15.04 33.43 -1.69
CA ASN A 111 13.71 32.90 -2.05
C ASN A 111 13.07 33.55 -3.30
N GLU A 112 13.87 34.00 -4.26
CA GLU A 112 13.38 34.62 -5.50
C GLU A 112 14.22 34.29 -6.72
N ASP A 113 13.59 34.40 -7.89
CA ASP A 113 14.28 34.27 -9.16
C ASP A 113 15.29 35.40 -9.40
N PRO A 114 16.50 35.06 -9.88
CA PRO A 114 17.49 36.04 -10.29
C PRO A 114 16.96 37.06 -11.31
N VAL A 115 17.45 38.29 -11.19
CA VAL A 115 17.14 39.39 -12.12
C VAL A 115 18.44 39.86 -12.77
N TYR A 116 18.42 40.04 -14.08
CA TYR A 116 19.60 40.37 -14.87
C TYR A 116 19.43 41.67 -15.65
N TYR A 117 20.55 42.35 -15.85
CA TYR A 117 20.66 43.62 -16.58
C TYR A 117 21.86 43.56 -17.53
N THR A 118 21.69 44.05 -18.76
CA THR A 118 22.83 44.14 -19.70
C THR A 118 23.76 45.29 -19.31
N TYR A 119 25.05 45.13 -19.57
CA TYR A 119 26.03 46.19 -19.30
C TYR A 119 25.72 47.44 -20.11
N THR A 120 25.38 47.28 -21.39
CA THR A 120 25.00 48.38 -22.29
C THR A 120 23.89 49.25 -21.67
N PHE A 121 22.84 48.64 -21.13
CA PHE A 121 21.77 49.36 -20.43
C PHE A 121 22.30 50.10 -19.18
N LEU A 122 23.09 49.41 -18.36
CA LEU A 122 23.63 49.96 -17.11
C LEU A 122 24.59 51.13 -17.31
N ILE A 123 25.24 51.27 -18.47
CA ILE A 123 26.20 52.36 -18.74
C ILE A 123 25.73 53.44 -19.72
N TYR A 124 24.75 53.19 -20.59
CA TYR A 124 24.32 54.16 -21.61
C TYR A 124 22.93 54.77 -21.35
N ASP A 125 21.96 54.01 -20.82
CA ASP A 125 20.58 54.51 -20.59
C ASP A 125 20.36 55.09 -19.20
N THR A 126 21.18 54.70 -18.22
CA THR A 126 21.23 55.33 -16.89
C THR A 126 22.05 56.63 -16.90
N ALA A 127 22.84 56.88 -17.96
CA ALA A 127 23.88 57.89 -18.00
C ALA A 127 23.56 59.26 -18.64
N PRO A 128 22.48 59.53 -19.40
CA PRO A 128 22.26 60.86 -19.95
C PRO A 128 21.50 61.81 -18.99
N LYS A 129 21.51 61.55 -17.67
CA LYS A 129 21.11 62.53 -16.65
C LYS A 129 22.28 62.83 -15.72
N LEU A 130 23.21 63.63 -16.25
CA LEU A 130 24.16 64.54 -15.57
C LEU A 130 24.97 64.01 -14.36
N LEU A 131 26.30 64.18 -14.44
CA LEU A 131 27.29 64.19 -13.35
C LEU A 131 26.86 63.54 -12.01
N TYR A 132 27.47 62.39 -11.72
CA TYR A 132 27.45 61.67 -10.44
C TYR A 132 26.08 61.11 -9.99
N ASN A 133 26.05 59.77 -9.90
CA ASN A 133 25.12 58.97 -9.08
C ASN A 133 23.70 58.78 -9.64
N ALA A 134 23.50 57.69 -10.38
CA ALA A 134 22.18 57.05 -10.42
C ALA A 134 21.92 56.39 -9.06
N ASP A 135 21.26 57.12 -8.15
CA ASP A 135 20.79 56.58 -6.88
C ASP A 135 19.50 55.78 -7.10
N PHE A 136 19.59 54.45 -6.98
CA PHE A 136 18.44 53.56 -7.10
C PHE A 136 17.92 53.16 -5.71
N SER A 137 16.92 53.88 -5.20
CA SER A 137 16.09 53.41 -4.08
C SER A 137 15.23 52.20 -4.45
N ASN A 138 15.04 51.96 -5.75
CA ASN A 138 14.46 50.77 -6.36
C ASN A 138 15.34 50.36 -7.54
N LEU A 139 15.51 49.05 -7.77
CA LEU A 139 16.27 48.50 -8.91
C LEU A 139 15.94 49.21 -10.25
N PRO A 140 16.89 49.25 -11.21
CA PRO A 140 16.63 49.82 -12.53
C PRO A 140 15.37 49.25 -13.16
N ASN A 141 14.67 50.08 -13.97
CA ASN A 141 13.33 49.82 -14.50
C ASN A 141 13.09 48.32 -14.82
N PRO A 142 12.11 47.66 -14.17
CA PRO A 142 11.83 46.25 -14.39
C PRO A 142 11.59 45.87 -15.85
N SER A 143 11.12 46.81 -16.69
CA SER A 143 10.91 46.57 -18.13
C SER A 143 12.20 46.29 -18.92
N GLU A 144 13.34 46.74 -18.40
CA GLU A 144 14.67 46.56 -19.02
C GLU A 144 15.46 45.42 -18.37
N SER A 145 14.90 44.81 -17.33
CA SER A 145 15.44 43.61 -16.69
C SER A 145 14.94 42.34 -17.40
N PHE A 146 15.70 41.25 -17.25
CA PHE A 146 15.28 39.94 -17.77
C PHE A 146 15.56 38.81 -16.77
N LYS A 147 14.91 37.69 -17.00
CA LYS A 147 14.97 36.48 -16.17
C LYS A 147 16.00 35.48 -16.70
N GLU A 148 16.35 34.49 -15.90
CA GLU A 148 17.40 33.50 -16.23
C GLU A 148 17.14 32.76 -17.55
N GLU A 149 15.88 32.52 -17.89
CA GLU A 149 15.46 31.90 -19.16
C GLU A 149 15.94 32.65 -20.41
N ASP A 150 16.13 33.97 -20.34
CA ASP A 150 16.63 34.79 -21.46
C ASP A 150 18.13 35.07 -21.35
N LEU A 151 18.80 34.65 -20.27
CA LEU A 151 20.16 35.03 -19.94
C LEU A 151 21.16 34.64 -21.00
N ILE A 152 21.12 33.39 -21.48
CA ILE A 152 22.09 32.94 -22.50
C ILE A 152 21.93 33.71 -23.81
N THR A 153 20.69 33.99 -24.21
CA THR A 153 20.37 34.78 -25.40
C THR A 153 20.95 36.18 -25.27
N ARG A 154 20.75 36.84 -24.12
CA ARG A 154 21.27 38.18 -23.85
C ARG A 154 22.79 38.21 -23.76
N LEU A 155 23.41 37.20 -23.13
CA LEU A 155 24.87 37.07 -23.07
C LEU A 155 25.50 36.98 -24.45
N MET A 156 24.93 36.22 -25.38
CA MET A 156 25.47 36.09 -26.73
C MET A 156 25.34 37.40 -27.52
N VAL A 157 24.21 38.10 -27.39
CA VAL A 157 24.00 39.42 -28.02
C VAL A 157 25.02 40.43 -27.51
N GLU A 158 25.20 40.56 -26.19
CA GLU A 158 26.16 41.49 -25.58
C GLU A 158 27.61 41.11 -25.91
N HIS A 159 27.93 39.81 -25.95
CA HIS A 159 29.26 39.32 -26.33
C HIS A 159 29.65 39.75 -27.76
N ASP A 160 28.70 39.70 -28.70
CA ASP A 160 28.98 40.14 -30.08
C ASP A 160 29.09 41.65 -30.23
N LEU A 161 28.28 42.40 -29.48
CA LEU A 161 28.42 43.86 -29.37
C LEU A 161 29.81 44.23 -28.84
N TYR A 162 30.29 43.51 -27.82
CA TYR A 162 31.64 43.68 -27.25
C TYR A 162 32.74 43.44 -28.32
N LEU A 163 32.59 42.43 -29.17
CA LEU A 163 33.52 42.14 -30.26
C LEU A 163 33.42 43.09 -31.47
N ARG A 164 32.57 44.13 -31.41
CA ARG A 164 32.28 45.08 -32.51
C ARG A 164 31.93 44.40 -33.84
N ARG A 165 31.35 43.20 -33.78
CA ARG A 165 30.86 42.52 -34.98
C ARG A 165 29.54 43.17 -35.42
N ASN A 166 29.23 43.11 -36.71
CA ASN A 166 28.03 43.74 -37.29
C ASN A 166 26.79 43.56 -36.39
N LYS A 167 26.01 44.64 -36.20
CA LYS A 167 24.78 44.76 -35.40
C LYS A 167 23.61 43.88 -35.89
N GLY A 168 23.87 42.81 -36.63
CA GLY A 168 22.83 41.89 -37.08
C GLY A 168 22.22 41.16 -35.88
N ASP A 169 20.90 41.14 -35.82
CA ASP A 169 20.06 40.46 -34.83
C ASP A 169 20.38 38.95 -34.75
N ARG A 170 21.40 38.55 -34.00
CA ARG A 170 21.79 37.14 -33.89
C ARG A 170 20.82 36.39 -33.01
N MET A 171 20.49 35.18 -33.44
CA MET A 171 19.56 34.29 -32.73
C MET A 171 20.30 33.21 -31.97
N VAL A 172 19.74 32.81 -30.84
CA VAL A 172 20.19 31.64 -30.08
C VAL A 172 19.07 30.62 -30.10
N ILE A 173 19.31 29.48 -30.73
CA ILE A 173 18.37 28.35 -30.75
C ILE A 173 18.64 27.51 -29.51
N MET A 174 17.73 27.57 -28.55
CA MET A 174 17.80 26.81 -27.30
C MET A 174 17.24 25.41 -27.53
N LEU A 175 18.13 24.45 -27.70
CA LEU A 175 17.78 23.07 -28.05
C LEU A 175 16.99 22.40 -26.94
N ASN A 176 17.36 22.63 -25.68
CA ASN A 176 16.67 22.11 -24.49
C ASN A 176 15.23 22.64 -24.29
N THR A 177 14.78 23.59 -25.10
CA THR A 177 13.44 24.18 -24.98
C THR A 177 12.39 23.27 -25.63
N LYS A 178 11.53 22.68 -24.82
CA LYS A 178 10.43 21.78 -25.22
C LYS A 178 9.09 22.34 -24.73
N THR A 179 8.00 21.94 -25.37
CA THR A 179 6.63 22.34 -25.00
C THR A 179 5.71 21.13 -24.88
N SER A 180 4.57 21.28 -24.20
CA SER A 180 3.51 20.28 -24.15
C SER A 180 2.86 20.10 -25.54
N ASN A 181 2.01 19.08 -25.72
CA ASN A 181 1.40 18.76 -27.02
C ASN A 181 0.48 19.88 -27.57
N GLU A 182 0.08 20.85 -26.75
CA GLU A 182 -0.91 21.89 -27.13
C GLU A 182 -0.38 23.33 -27.03
N ASP A 183 0.63 23.58 -26.19
CA ASP A 183 1.13 24.94 -25.98
C ASP A 183 2.24 25.32 -26.96
N LYS A 184 2.21 26.57 -27.42
CA LYS A 184 3.33 27.19 -28.12
C LYS A 184 4.07 28.08 -27.13
N ILE A 185 5.38 27.90 -27.05
CA ILE A 185 6.24 28.77 -26.25
C ILE A 185 7.07 29.65 -27.17
N THR A 186 7.34 30.88 -26.73
CA THR A 186 8.13 31.84 -27.50
C THR A 186 9.32 32.29 -26.70
N TYR A 187 10.43 32.55 -27.38
CA TYR A 187 11.64 33.11 -26.76
C TYR A 187 12.42 34.04 -27.70
N PRO A 188 13.26 34.93 -27.13
CA PRO A 188 13.31 35.30 -25.71
C PRO A 188 11.99 35.96 -25.25
N LYS A 189 11.67 35.92 -23.96
CA LYS A 189 10.41 36.47 -23.41
C LYS A 189 10.46 37.98 -23.16
N THR A 190 11.65 38.57 -23.15
CA THR A 190 11.89 39.98 -22.77
C THR A 190 12.78 40.75 -23.76
N GLY A 191 12.76 42.08 -23.66
CA GLY A 191 13.57 43.04 -24.44
C GLY A 191 13.21 43.19 -25.93
N GLY A 192 13.95 44.01 -26.68
CA GLY A 192 13.69 44.32 -28.11
C GLY A 192 13.80 43.14 -29.09
N SER A 193 14.05 41.95 -28.57
CA SER A 193 14.16 40.69 -29.31
C SER A 193 13.07 39.69 -28.92
N LYS A 194 12.04 40.14 -28.22
CA LYS A 194 10.95 39.32 -27.69
C LYS A 194 10.22 38.52 -28.78
N ASN A 195 9.87 37.28 -28.47
CA ASN A 195 9.06 36.37 -29.29
C ASN A 195 9.61 36.15 -30.71
N ARG A 196 10.93 36.05 -30.87
CA ARG A 196 11.57 35.84 -32.18
C ARG A 196 11.53 34.41 -32.66
N ILE A 197 11.48 33.46 -31.74
CA ILE A 197 11.42 32.04 -32.00
C ILE A 197 10.18 31.49 -31.31
N THR A 198 9.36 30.78 -32.06
CA THR A 198 8.22 30.02 -31.54
C THR A 198 8.59 28.54 -31.56
N VAL A 199 8.42 27.85 -30.43
CA VAL A 199 8.59 26.41 -30.33
C VAL A 199 7.23 25.74 -30.26
N SER A 200 7.05 24.73 -31.10
CA SER A 200 5.87 23.87 -31.10
C SER A 200 6.26 22.42 -31.27
N LYS A 201 5.58 21.51 -30.57
CA LYS A 201 5.70 20.08 -30.81
C LYS A 201 4.91 19.69 -32.05
N CYS A 202 5.54 18.99 -32.99
CA CYS A 202 4.86 18.52 -34.20
C CYS A 202 4.11 17.22 -33.92
N GLN A 203 2.81 17.19 -34.21
CA GLN A 203 1.97 16.01 -33.96
C GLN A 203 2.26 14.83 -34.92
N ASN A 204 2.77 15.11 -36.12
CA ASN A 204 3.20 14.11 -37.09
C ASN A 204 4.72 14.21 -37.31
N SER A 205 5.51 13.72 -36.35
CA SER A 205 6.98 13.65 -36.48
C SER A 205 7.47 12.64 -37.51
N GLY A 206 6.57 11.81 -38.05
CA GLY A 206 6.88 10.70 -38.96
C GLY A 206 7.40 9.45 -38.24
N SER A 207 7.49 9.43 -36.90
CA SER A 207 7.94 8.27 -36.14
C SER A 207 7.18 8.10 -34.82
N GLU A 208 6.80 6.87 -34.51
CA GLU A 208 6.16 6.50 -33.24
C GLU A 208 7.09 6.59 -32.00
N TYR A 209 8.42 6.62 -32.22
CA TYR A 209 9.45 6.57 -31.18
C TYR A 209 10.16 7.90 -30.91
N PHE A 210 9.96 8.89 -31.78
CA PHE A 210 10.67 10.16 -31.72
C PHE A 210 9.71 11.34 -31.71
N ASP A 211 9.94 12.28 -30.80
CA ASP A 211 9.26 13.57 -30.78
C ASP A 211 10.05 14.58 -31.61
N LYS A 212 9.33 15.46 -32.32
CA LYS A 212 9.90 16.57 -33.08
C LYS A 212 9.41 17.90 -32.51
N TYR A 213 10.34 18.79 -32.21
CA TYR A 213 10.06 20.16 -31.78
C TYR A 213 10.57 21.13 -32.85
N GLU A 214 9.66 21.93 -33.37
CA GLU A 214 9.95 22.93 -34.40
C GLU A 214 10.28 24.27 -33.73
N HIS A 215 11.49 24.78 -33.93
CA HIS A 215 11.91 26.12 -33.53
C HIS A 215 11.79 27.07 -34.71
N LYS A 216 10.59 27.61 -34.89
CA LYS A 216 10.24 28.48 -36.02
C LYS A 216 10.69 29.91 -35.77
N ILE A 217 11.43 30.48 -36.73
CA ILE A 217 11.92 31.85 -36.67
C ILE A 217 10.89 32.79 -37.31
N GLU A 218 10.65 33.93 -36.65
CA GLU A 218 9.80 34.99 -37.18
C GLU A 218 10.33 35.52 -38.53
N PRO A 219 9.51 35.55 -39.61
CA PRO A 219 9.97 35.81 -40.97
C PRO A 219 10.75 37.12 -41.19
N LYS A 220 10.55 38.12 -40.33
CA LYS A 220 11.23 39.42 -40.42
C LYS A 220 12.72 39.38 -40.03
N TYR A 221 13.21 38.31 -39.40
CA TYR A 221 14.56 38.29 -38.83
C TYR A 221 15.53 37.29 -39.48
N CYS A 222 15.05 36.41 -40.38
CA CYS A 222 15.77 35.30 -41.04
C CYS A 222 17.31 35.41 -41.00
N PRO A 223 17.98 34.88 -39.96
CA PRO A 223 19.37 35.20 -39.70
C PRO A 223 20.31 34.37 -40.58
N SER A 224 21.37 35.00 -41.08
CA SER A 224 22.45 34.32 -41.80
C SER A 224 23.50 33.69 -40.86
N THR A 225 23.54 34.10 -39.58
CA THR A 225 24.40 33.51 -38.55
C THR A 225 23.64 33.42 -37.22
N PHE A 226 23.86 32.35 -36.48
CA PHE A 226 23.12 32.07 -35.24
C PHE A 226 23.94 31.19 -34.29
N TYR A 227 23.47 31.05 -33.06
CA TYR A 227 24.02 30.15 -32.06
C TYR A 227 23.09 28.96 -31.86
N LEU A 228 23.67 27.78 -31.69
CA LEU A 228 23.01 26.63 -31.10
C LEU A 228 23.37 26.57 -29.62
N CYS A 229 22.40 26.29 -28.74
CA CYS A 229 22.62 26.20 -27.31
C CYS A 229 22.00 24.93 -26.72
N TYR A 230 22.78 24.12 -26.00
CA TYR A 230 22.29 23.00 -25.20
C TYR A 230 23.03 22.94 -23.87
N ASP A 231 22.28 22.85 -22.77
CA ASP A 231 22.82 22.85 -21.40
C ASP A 231 23.86 23.97 -21.16
N LYS A 232 23.50 25.20 -21.54
CA LYS A 232 24.34 26.43 -21.47
C LYS A 232 25.58 26.44 -22.37
N ASN A 233 25.88 25.36 -23.09
CA ASN A 233 26.98 25.33 -24.05
C ASN A 233 26.54 25.91 -25.38
N THR A 234 27.31 26.85 -25.93
CA THR A 234 26.96 27.52 -27.19
C THR A 234 27.92 27.20 -28.34
N LEU A 235 27.38 27.10 -29.55
CA LEU A 235 28.16 26.91 -30.77
C LEU A 235 27.74 27.96 -31.79
N PHE A 236 28.71 28.71 -32.30
CA PHE A 236 28.46 29.70 -33.34
C PHE A 236 28.40 29.02 -34.71
N VAL A 237 27.30 29.20 -35.43
CA VAL A 237 27.04 28.63 -36.75
C VAL A 237 27.05 29.73 -37.80
N VAL A 238 27.86 29.53 -38.85
CA VAL A 238 28.04 30.44 -39.97
C VAL A 238 27.48 29.82 -41.24
N HIS A 239 26.71 30.60 -41.99
CA HIS A 239 26.18 30.13 -43.26
C HIS A 239 27.26 29.90 -44.32
N GLY A 240 27.09 28.81 -45.06
CA GLY A 240 27.80 28.53 -46.30
C GLY A 240 27.11 29.16 -47.53
N LYS A 241 27.74 29.01 -48.70
CA LYS A 241 27.28 29.60 -49.98
C LYS A 241 25.85 29.19 -50.38
N ASN A 242 25.42 27.98 -50.00
CA ASN A 242 24.15 27.40 -50.44
C ASN A 242 23.08 27.37 -49.33
N PHE A 243 23.35 27.96 -48.16
CA PHE A 243 22.42 27.97 -47.02
C PHE A 243 22.05 29.42 -46.71
N LYS A 244 21.06 29.98 -47.41
CA LYS A 244 20.67 31.37 -47.21
C LYS A 244 19.50 31.48 -46.24
N ASP A 245 19.79 32.13 -45.13
CA ASP A 245 18.89 32.50 -44.04
C ASP A 245 18.19 31.31 -43.35
N LEU A 246 18.39 31.18 -42.03
CA LEU A 246 17.70 30.17 -41.25
C LEU A 246 16.22 30.54 -41.07
N ILE A 247 15.31 29.61 -41.39
CA ILE A 247 13.87 29.77 -41.19
C ILE A 247 13.40 29.00 -39.95
N CYS A 248 13.99 27.83 -39.74
CA CYS A 248 13.55 26.90 -38.71
C CYS A 248 14.67 25.95 -38.31
N ALA A 249 14.65 25.48 -37.06
CA ALA A 249 15.39 24.31 -36.64
C ALA A 249 14.41 23.27 -36.07
N ASP A 250 14.32 22.11 -36.72
CA ASP A 250 13.59 20.96 -36.16
C ASP A 250 14.56 20.18 -35.26
N VAL A 251 14.17 19.92 -34.01
CA VAL A 251 14.98 19.19 -33.05
C VAL A 251 14.24 17.92 -32.65
N TYR A 252 14.87 16.78 -32.87
CA TYR A 252 14.30 15.47 -32.60
C TYR A 252 14.82 14.90 -31.28
N TYR A 253 13.92 14.29 -30.52
CA TYR A 253 14.20 13.64 -29.26
C TYR A 253 13.66 12.22 -29.25
N ASN A 254 14.26 11.37 -28.43
CA ASN A 254 13.61 10.13 -28.06
C ASN A 254 12.35 10.48 -27.24
N LYS A 255 11.22 9.87 -27.60
CA LYS A 255 9.92 10.19 -27.02
C LYS A 255 9.77 9.65 -25.59
N TYR A 256 10.45 8.56 -25.26
CA TYR A 256 10.18 7.80 -24.05
C TYR A 256 11.30 7.85 -23.02
N TYR A 257 12.57 7.92 -23.45
CA TYR A 257 13.74 7.90 -22.55
C TYR A 257 14.88 8.77 -23.08
N GLY A 258 15.82 9.14 -22.20
CA GLY A 258 16.92 10.05 -22.55
C GLY A 258 16.48 11.51 -22.60
N ILE A 259 17.42 12.43 -22.36
CA ILE A 259 17.13 13.87 -22.30
C ILE A 259 17.72 14.64 -23.48
N GLU A 260 18.73 14.05 -24.11
CA GLU A 260 19.52 14.62 -25.20
C GLU A 260 18.75 14.68 -26.52
N PRO A 261 18.97 15.74 -27.33
CA PRO A 261 18.52 15.74 -28.71
C PRO A 261 19.27 14.68 -29.51
N ILE A 262 18.63 14.12 -30.53
CA ILE A 262 19.21 13.09 -31.40
C ILE A 262 19.76 13.74 -32.66
N ILE A 263 18.90 14.44 -33.40
CA ILE A 263 19.23 15.12 -34.65
C ILE A 263 18.59 16.51 -34.66
N LEU A 264 19.29 17.43 -35.31
CA LEU A 264 18.79 18.74 -35.66
C LEU A 264 18.72 18.86 -37.18
N VAL A 265 17.60 19.39 -37.69
CA VAL A 265 17.45 19.75 -39.10
C VAL A 265 17.31 21.27 -39.19
N LEU A 266 18.35 21.92 -39.70
CA LEU A 266 18.38 23.35 -39.95
C LEU A 266 17.77 23.62 -41.32
N LYS A 267 16.64 24.33 -41.37
CA LYS A 267 15.91 24.62 -42.60
C LYS A 267 16.19 26.03 -43.09
N SER A 268 16.58 26.14 -44.36
CA SER A 268 16.71 27.42 -45.07
C SER A 268 15.76 27.47 -46.27
N LYS A 269 15.76 28.57 -47.03
CA LYS A 269 14.96 28.67 -48.26
C LYS A 269 15.42 27.71 -49.35
N ASP A 270 16.72 27.43 -49.39
CA ASP A 270 17.36 26.75 -50.51
C ASP A 270 17.67 25.27 -50.20
N VAL A 271 18.14 24.99 -48.98
CA VAL A 271 18.57 23.65 -48.58
C VAL A 271 18.35 23.39 -47.08
N ASN A 272 18.03 22.15 -46.73
CA ASN A 272 17.98 21.69 -45.35
C ASN A 272 19.30 21.01 -44.99
N LYS A 273 19.80 21.25 -43.78
CA LYS A 273 21.05 20.69 -43.29
C LYS A 273 20.80 19.82 -42.06
N LEU A 274 21.36 18.63 -42.05
CA LEU A 274 21.28 17.71 -40.91
C LEU A 274 22.50 17.85 -40.03
N TYR A 275 22.28 17.90 -38.72
CA TYR A 275 23.33 17.94 -37.71
C TYR A 275 23.06 16.89 -36.64
N LYS A 276 23.94 15.88 -36.58
CA LYS A 276 23.88 14.80 -35.61
C LYS A 276 24.32 15.30 -34.23
N TYR A 277 23.63 14.93 -33.17
CA TYR A 277 23.98 15.42 -31.84
C TYR A 277 25.34 14.91 -31.35
N SER A 278 25.77 13.69 -31.72
CA SER A 278 27.12 13.22 -31.39
C SER A 278 28.23 14.08 -31.99
N GLU A 279 28.00 14.66 -33.19
CA GLU A 279 28.90 15.61 -33.82
C GLU A 279 28.81 16.98 -33.17
N LEU A 280 27.59 17.47 -32.92
CA LEU A 280 27.36 18.74 -32.23
C LEU A 280 28.02 18.74 -30.84
N LYS A 281 27.91 17.64 -30.09
CA LYS A 281 28.55 17.47 -28.78
C LYS A 281 30.06 17.57 -28.86
N LYS A 282 30.69 16.98 -29.89
CA LYS A 282 32.13 17.13 -30.16
C LYS A 282 32.49 18.57 -30.52
N ASP A 283 31.66 19.22 -31.34
CA ASP A 283 31.89 20.61 -31.75
C ASP A 283 31.71 21.59 -30.57
N PHE A 284 30.81 21.32 -29.61
CA PHE A 284 30.75 22.09 -28.36
C PHE A 284 32.07 22.01 -27.58
N ILE A 285 32.67 20.82 -27.45
CA ILE A 285 33.94 20.61 -26.71
C ILE A 285 35.10 21.42 -27.35
N ASN A 286 35.08 21.59 -28.67
CA ASN A 286 36.10 22.32 -29.42
C ASN A 286 35.87 23.85 -29.39
N SER A 287 35.97 24.46 -28.20
CA SER A 287 35.70 25.88 -27.87
C SER A 287 35.98 26.95 -28.94
N ASN A 288 37.06 26.82 -29.71
CA ASN A 288 37.50 27.82 -30.69
C ASN A 288 36.90 27.63 -32.09
N LYS A 289 36.12 26.57 -32.34
CA LYS A 289 35.62 26.24 -33.67
C LYS A 289 34.23 26.84 -33.90
N ASN A 290 34.10 27.61 -34.98
CA ASN A 290 32.79 27.94 -35.55
C ASN A 290 32.37 26.81 -36.47
N LYS A 291 31.07 26.50 -36.55
CA LYS A 291 30.56 25.49 -37.48
C LYS A 291 30.08 26.16 -38.76
N ASN A 292 30.64 25.78 -39.90
CA ASN A 292 30.11 26.20 -41.19
C ASN A 292 29.01 25.23 -41.66
N THR A 293 27.88 25.74 -42.16
CA THR A 293 26.78 24.88 -42.63
C THR A 293 27.14 24.07 -43.89
N ASN A 294 28.19 24.43 -44.63
CA ASN A 294 28.73 23.59 -45.71
C ASN A 294 29.39 22.29 -45.20
N GLU A 295 29.81 22.23 -43.93
CA GLU A 295 30.34 21.01 -43.30
C GLU A 295 29.22 20.03 -42.91
N LEU A 296 27.95 20.45 -43.03
CA LEU A 296 26.79 19.65 -42.68
C LEU A 296 26.22 18.95 -43.92
N GLU A 297 25.74 17.73 -43.71
CA GLU A 297 25.07 16.92 -44.72
C GLU A 297 23.79 17.61 -45.21
N ASP A 298 23.53 17.58 -46.52
CA ASP A 298 22.24 17.97 -47.09
C ASP A 298 21.17 16.97 -46.68
N PHE A 299 20.03 17.48 -46.22
CA PHE A 299 18.95 16.66 -45.70
C PHE A 299 17.77 16.61 -46.66
N LYS A 300 17.32 15.38 -46.95
CA LYS A 300 16.06 15.09 -47.64
C LYS A 300 15.17 14.31 -46.68
N GLU A 301 13.89 14.68 -46.65
CA GLU A 301 12.95 14.24 -45.60
C GLU A 301 12.64 12.73 -45.64
N ASN A 302 12.83 12.08 -46.78
CA ASN A 302 12.43 10.69 -47.03
C ASN A 302 13.18 9.62 -46.18
N ASP A 303 14.26 9.96 -45.47
CA ASP A 303 15.08 9.00 -44.72
C ASP A 303 15.40 9.45 -43.27
N VAL A 304 14.56 10.32 -42.70
CA VAL A 304 14.80 10.86 -41.35
C VAL A 304 14.81 9.78 -40.27
N ILE A 305 13.97 8.76 -40.42
CA ILE A 305 13.76 7.72 -39.39
C ILE A 305 15.01 6.86 -39.22
N ASN A 306 15.63 6.40 -40.32
CA ASN A 306 16.82 5.56 -40.22
C ASN A 306 17.98 6.34 -39.61
N LYS A 307 18.18 7.60 -40.03
CA LYS A 307 19.18 8.48 -39.41
C LYS A 307 18.92 8.70 -37.92
N LEU A 308 17.65 8.88 -37.51
CA LEU A 308 17.28 8.99 -36.10
C LEU A 308 17.61 7.73 -35.31
N LYS A 309 17.30 6.54 -35.85
CA LYS A 309 17.66 5.26 -35.21
C LYS A 309 19.17 5.10 -35.07
N GLU A 310 19.93 5.30 -36.15
CA GLU A 310 21.39 5.21 -36.13
C GLU A 310 22.04 6.15 -35.11
N GLU A 311 21.54 7.38 -35.01
CA GLU A 311 22.10 8.37 -34.11
C GLU A 311 21.64 8.14 -32.66
N ASN A 312 20.38 7.71 -32.46
CA ASN A 312 19.89 7.31 -31.14
C ASN A 312 20.64 6.09 -30.60
N ASP A 313 21.03 5.14 -31.45
CA ASP A 313 21.85 3.98 -31.05
C ASP A 313 23.26 4.37 -30.61
N LYS A 314 23.79 5.52 -31.05
CA LYS A 314 25.08 6.05 -30.54
C LYS A 314 24.93 6.77 -29.22
N ILE A 315 23.82 7.48 -29.03
CA ILE A 315 23.57 8.28 -27.82
C ILE A 315 23.10 7.39 -26.68
N ASN A 316 22.19 6.46 -26.99
CA ASN A 316 21.57 5.50 -26.09
C ASN A 316 21.87 4.08 -26.61
N PRO A 317 23.08 3.56 -26.39
CA PRO A 317 23.51 2.28 -26.94
C PRO A 317 22.70 1.10 -26.41
N ASP A 318 22.28 1.15 -25.15
CA ASP A 318 21.59 0.05 -24.49
C ASP A 318 20.17 -0.20 -25.02
N VAL A 319 19.68 -1.43 -24.84
CA VAL A 319 18.26 -1.79 -24.96
C VAL A 319 17.57 -1.33 -23.69
N THR A 320 16.81 -0.25 -23.78
CA THR A 320 16.07 0.28 -22.64
C THR A 320 14.74 -0.47 -22.49
N TYR A 321 14.51 -1.10 -21.34
CA TYR A 321 13.23 -1.72 -20.97
C TYR A 321 12.45 -0.78 -20.06
N LEU A 322 11.32 -0.26 -20.55
CA LEU A 322 10.38 0.55 -19.76
C LEU A 322 9.28 -0.37 -19.25
N ILE A 323 9.43 -0.86 -18.02
CA ILE A 323 8.54 -1.90 -17.47
C ILE A 323 7.14 -1.37 -17.11
N ASP A 324 6.92 -0.06 -17.14
CA ASP A 324 5.60 0.56 -16.99
C ASP A 324 4.81 0.67 -18.30
N LYS A 325 5.38 0.26 -19.44
CA LYS A 325 4.74 0.36 -20.76
C LYS A 325 4.14 -0.96 -21.22
N LYS A 326 2.94 -0.87 -21.79
CA LYS A 326 2.18 -2.01 -22.34
C LYS A 326 2.13 -2.04 -23.87
N THR A 327 2.75 -1.07 -24.50
CA THR A 327 2.80 -0.89 -25.97
C THR A 327 4.23 -0.64 -26.39
N ASN A 328 4.52 -0.80 -27.68
CA ASN A 328 5.85 -0.51 -28.22
C ASN A 328 6.27 0.93 -27.93
N TYR A 329 7.43 1.07 -27.28
CA TYR A 329 8.02 2.35 -26.88
C TYR A 329 9.44 2.52 -27.43
N SER A 330 9.97 1.51 -28.13
CA SER A 330 11.26 1.59 -28.79
C SER A 330 11.25 0.67 -30.00
N TYR A 331 11.91 1.09 -31.09
CA TYR A 331 12.20 0.21 -32.23
C TYR A 331 13.19 -0.92 -31.88
N LYS A 332 13.74 -0.93 -30.65
CA LYS A 332 14.60 -2.00 -30.13
C LYS A 332 13.83 -3.06 -29.36
N VAL A 333 12.57 -2.81 -28.98
CA VAL A 333 11.80 -3.69 -28.08
C VAL A 333 10.37 -3.83 -28.55
N ASN A 334 9.95 -5.06 -28.78
CA ASN A 334 8.56 -5.43 -29.03
C ASN A 334 7.87 -5.79 -27.70
N VAL A 335 6.67 -5.28 -27.49
CA VAL A 335 5.85 -5.49 -26.29
C VAL A 335 4.56 -6.21 -26.68
N GLU A 336 4.40 -7.42 -26.17
CA GLU A 336 3.24 -8.26 -26.47
C GLU A 336 2.52 -8.68 -25.19
N GLU A 337 1.20 -8.57 -25.18
CA GLU A 337 0.39 -9.16 -24.12
C GLU A 337 0.37 -10.68 -24.27
N ARG A 338 0.70 -11.39 -23.18
CA ARG A 338 0.60 -12.84 -23.08
C ARG A 338 -0.53 -13.19 -22.13
N ASN A 339 -1.72 -13.34 -22.70
CA ASN A 339 -2.92 -13.73 -21.95
C ASN A 339 -2.77 -15.17 -21.43
N GLU A 340 -2.62 -15.30 -20.11
CA GLU A 340 -2.73 -16.57 -19.41
C GLU A 340 -4.06 -16.59 -18.67
N ASN A 341 -4.98 -17.47 -19.11
CA ASN A 341 -6.33 -17.59 -18.56
C ASN A 341 -6.35 -17.92 -17.05
N ASP A 342 -5.22 -18.37 -16.48
CA ASP A 342 -5.12 -18.87 -15.12
C ASP A 342 -4.73 -17.79 -14.08
N LEU A 343 -4.48 -16.55 -14.51
CA LEU A 343 -4.04 -15.46 -13.62
C LEU A 343 -5.17 -14.58 -13.09
N ASN A 344 -6.44 -15.02 -13.12
CA ASN A 344 -7.56 -14.36 -12.43
C ASN A 344 -7.67 -12.82 -12.64
N GLY A 345 -7.50 -12.37 -13.89
CA GLY A 345 -7.61 -10.95 -14.27
C GLY A 345 -6.31 -10.13 -14.16
N PHE A 346 -5.23 -10.69 -13.64
CA PHE A 346 -3.90 -10.10 -13.76
C PHE A 346 -3.39 -10.26 -15.20
N THR A 347 -2.71 -9.24 -15.72
CA THR A 347 -2.19 -9.24 -17.10
C THR A 347 -0.68 -9.39 -17.12
N LYS A 348 -0.15 -9.96 -18.20
CA LYS A 348 1.29 -10.19 -18.39
C LYS A 348 1.72 -9.65 -19.74
N TYR A 349 2.79 -8.86 -19.75
CA TYR A 349 3.41 -8.33 -20.96
C TYR A 349 4.83 -8.86 -21.10
N CYS A 350 5.22 -9.21 -22.32
CA CYS A 350 6.55 -9.69 -22.66
C CYS A 350 7.28 -8.61 -23.47
N HIS A 351 8.38 -8.11 -22.92
CA HIS A 351 9.25 -7.13 -23.56
C HIS A 351 10.43 -7.87 -24.17
N THR A 352 10.43 -8.00 -25.49
CA THR A 352 11.40 -8.81 -26.23
C THR A 352 12.29 -7.89 -27.07
N PRO A 353 13.63 -7.98 -26.98
CA PRO A 353 14.50 -7.21 -27.84
C PRO A 353 14.29 -7.65 -29.30
N GLU A 354 14.31 -6.69 -30.20
CA GLU A 354 14.32 -6.94 -31.64
C GLU A 354 15.56 -7.75 -32.04
N SER A 355 15.47 -8.53 -33.12
CA SER A 355 16.49 -9.52 -33.50
C SER A 355 17.91 -8.96 -33.58
N SER A 356 18.07 -7.73 -34.08
CA SER A 356 19.34 -7.00 -34.19
C SER A 356 19.91 -6.48 -32.88
N TYR A 357 19.17 -6.57 -31.77
CA TYR A 357 19.51 -6.01 -30.46
C TYR A 357 19.63 -7.08 -29.36
N THR A 358 19.50 -8.36 -29.68
CA THR A 358 19.52 -9.48 -28.72
C THR A 358 20.83 -9.64 -27.93
N THR A 359 21.94 -9.16 -28.47
CA THR A 359 23.28 -9.19 -27.84
C THR A 359 23.68 -7.87 -27.17
N VAL A 360 22.82 -6.85 -27.25
CA VAL A 360 23.09 -5.53 -26.72
C VAL A 360 22.73 -5.49 -25.24
N LYS A 361 23.59 -4.82 -24.45
CA LYS A 361 23.36 -4.60 -23.02
C LYS A 361 22.05 -3.85 -22.78
N SER A 362 21.46 -4.06 -21.61
CA SER A 362 20.15 -3.49 -21.27
C SER A 362 20.20 -2.48 -20.14
N LEU A 363 19.17 -1.63 -20.12
CA LEU A 363 18.88 -0.68 -19.07
C LEU A 363 17.41 -0.85 -18.67
N ILE A 364 17.12 -1.27 -17.43
CA ILE A 364 15.75 -1.53 -16.97
C ILE A 364 15.28 -0.35 -16.11
N LEU A 365 14.19 0.29 -16.54
CA LEU A 365 13.64 1.49 -15.93
C LEU A 365 12.15 1.33 -15.58
N PHE A 366 11.76 1.95 -14.47
CA PHE A 366 10.38 2.17 -14.05
C PHE A 366 10.16 3.69 -13.88
N GLY A 367 9.22 4.27 -14.61
CA GLY A 367 8.98 5.71 -14.57
C GLY A 367 10.21 6.54 -14.93
N ASN A 368 10.98 6.08 -15.92
CA ASN A 368 12.26 6.64 -16.38
C ASN A 368 13.40 6.67 -15.34
N ASN A 369 13.23 5.98 -14.21
CA ASN A 369 14.26 5.82 -13.20
C ASN A 369 14.72 4.37 -13.15
N LYS A 370 16.00 4.15 -12.84
CA LYS A 370 16.50 2.80 -12.61
C LYS A 370 15.84 2.19 -11.38
N LEU A 371 15.64 0.88 -11.43
CA LEU A 371 15.07 0.12 -10.32
C LEU A 371 15.96 0.25 -9.07
N VAL A 372 15.34 0.47 -7.92
CA VAL A 372 16.02 0.62 -6.62
C VAL A 372 15.57 -0.48 -5.66
N LYS A 373 16.46 -0.91 -4.76
CA LYS A 373 16.19 -1.80 -3.63
C LYS A 373 16.34 -1.05 -2.31
N LYS A 374 15.64 -1.53 -1.28
CA LYS A 374 15.80 -1.05 0.08
C LYS A 374 16.90 -1.83 0.79
N THR A 375 17.90 -1.12 1.30
CA THR A 375 19.00 -1.72 2.08
C THR A 375 18.55 -2.00 3.51
N ILE A 376 19.34 -2.82 4.23
CA ILE A 376 19.14 -3.10 5.67
C ILE A 376 19.12 -1.81 6.51
N SER A 377 19.83 -0.76 6.05
CA SER A 377 19.85 0.56 6.70
C SER A 377 18.60 1.42 6.43
N GLY A 378 17.68 0.95 5.60
CA GLY A 378 16.48 1.69 5.16
C GLY A 378 16.71 2.66 4.00
N LYS A 379 17.93 2.75 3.46
CA LYS A 379 18.24 3.58 2.27
C LYS A 379 17.87 2.87 0.97
N TYR A 380 17.49 3.66 -0.04
CA TYR A 380 17.20 3.18 -1.39
C TYR A 380 18.45 3.29 -2.28
N GLU A 381 18.83 2.19 -2.93
CA GLU A 381 20.00 2.11 -3.79
C GLU A 381 19.65 1.43 -5.13
N GLU A 382 20.30 1.84 -6.22
CA GLU A 382 20.14 1.22 -7.54
C GLU A 382 20.47 -0.28 -7.51
N ILE A 383 19.63 -1.10 -8.15
CA ILE A 383 19.87 -2.52 -8.37
C ILE A 383 20.83 -2.67 -9.55
N LYS A 384 22.14 -2.59 -9.31
CA LYS A 384 23.17 -2.63 -10.35
C LYS A 384 23.29 -4.00 -11.01
N GLU A 385 22.97 -5.06 -10.28
CA GLU A 385 23.12 -6.47 -10.69
C GLU A 385 22.18 -6.90 -11.84
N ILE A 386 21.18 -6.08 -12.16
CA ILE A 386 20.26 -6.32 -13.29
C ILE A 386 20.48 -5.35 -14.46
N GLN A 387 21.39 -4.39 -14.30
CA GLN A 387 21.72 -3.42 -15.35
C GLN A 387 22.90 -3.94 -16.17
N GLU A 388 23.01 -3.45 -17.41
CA GLU A 388 24.12 -3.78 -18.31
C GLU A 388 24.26 -5.27 -18.66
N LEU A 389 23.18 -6.05 -18.50
CA LEU A 389 23.09 -7.46 -18.88
C LEU A 389 22.31 -7.64 -20.17
N THR A 390 22.46 -8.79 -20.81
CA THR A 390 21.64 -9.20 -21.97
C THR A 390 20.49 -10.08 -21.51
N TYR A 391 19.27 -9.78 -21.97
CA TYR A 391 18.07 -10.55 -21.66
C TYR A 391 17.43 -11.06 -22.94
N SER A 392 16.94 -12.30 -22.92
CA SER A 392 16.14 -12.83 -24.03
C SER A 392 14.78 -12.14 -24.09
N TYR A 393 14.18 -11.85 -22.92
CA TYR A 393 12.97 -11.03 -22.75
C TYR A 393 12.75 -10.73 -21.26
N ILE A 394 11.93 -9.73 -20.97
CA ILE A 394 11.43 -9.41 -19.62
C ILE A 394 9.92 -9.62 -19.60
N GLU A 395 9.43 -10.42 -18.66
CA GLU A 395 7.99 -10.52 -18.39
C GLU A 395 7.63 -9.54 -17.27
N VAL A 396 6.57 -8.78 -17.46
CA VAL A 396 6.04 -7.82 -16.49
C VAL A 396 4.59 -8.17 -16.21
N PHE A 397 4.27 -8.37 -14.94
CA PHE A 397 2.92 -8.68 -14.46
C PHE A 397 2.28 -7.42 -13.89
N PHE A 398 1.04 -7.13 -14.28
CA PHE A 398 0.29 -5.94 -13.85
C PHE A 398 -0.96 -6.32 -13.06
N GLY A 399 -1.39 -5.39 -12.21
CA GLY A 399 -2.54 -5.55 -11.34
C GLY A 399 -3.87 -5.72 -12.06
N SER A 400 -4.78 -6.41 -11.38
CA SER A 400 -6.18 -6.57 -11.77
C SER A 400 -7.06 -5.39 -11.31
N LYS A 401 -6.58 -4.61 -10.32
CA LYS A 401 -7.25 -3.44 -9.73
C LYS A 401 -6.68 -2.13 -10.24
N ASN A 402 -5.35 -2.06 -10.33
CA ASN A 402 -4.64 -0.97 -10.96
C ASN A 402 -3.66 -1.56 -11.97
N ASP A 403 -4.05 -1.47 -13.24
CA ASP A 403 -3.31 -2.06 -14.33
C ASP A 403 -2.10 -1.20 -14.74
N SER A 404 -1.94 0.01 -14.20
CA SER A 404 -0.85 0.93 -14.54
C SER A 404 0.42 0.66 -13.71
N ILE A 405 0.31 -0.13 -12.64
CA ILE A 405 1.43 -0.43 -11.74
C ILE A 405 1.94 -1.85 -12.03
N PRO A 406 3.21 -2.01 -12.45
CA PRO A 406 3.82 -3.33 -12.54
C PRO A 406 4.03 -3.91 -11.14
N LEU A 407 3.66 -5.16 -10.94
CA LEU A 407 3.72 -5.85 -9.64
C LEU A 407 4.94 -6.74 -9.52
N ILE A 408 5.22 -7.53 -10.56
CA ILE A 408 6.33 -8.49 -10.59
C ILE A 408 7.02 -8.36 -11.94
N ILE A 409 8.34 -8.41 -11.95
CA ILE A 409 9.12 -8.59 -13.17
C ILE A 409 9.90 -9.90 -13.10
N LYS A 410 9.98 -10.58 -14.24
CA LYS A 410 10.81 -11.77 -14.42
C LYS A 410 11.82 -11.51 -15.52
N LEU A 411 13.08 -11.61 -15.14
CA LEU A 411 14.22 -11.37 -16.01
C LEU A 411 14.72 -12.70 -16.57
N ASN A 412 14.53 -12.91 -17.88
CA ASN A 412 14.92 -14.15 -18.55
C ASN A 412 16.25 -13.94 -19.28
N LYS A 413 17.28 -14.67 -18.86
CA LYS A 413 18.60 -14.68 -19.50
C LYS A 413 18.76 -15.97 -20.32
N SER A 414 19.48 -15.91 -21.43
CA SER A 414 19.64 -17.04 -22.35
C SER A 414 20.34 -18.26 -21.73
N GLU A 415 21.12 -18.07 -20.66
CA GLU A 415 22.01 -19.10 -20.09
C GLU A 415 21.92 -19.24 -18.55
N SER A 416 20.97 -18.58 -17.86
CA SER A 416 20.87 -18.64 -16.39
C SER A 416 19.45 -18.90 -15.89
N ASN A 417 19.34 -19.23 -14.62
CA ASN A 417 18.06 -19.23 -13.92
C ASN A 417 17.38 -17.86 -14.03
N ASN A 418 16.06 -17.89 -14.23
CA ASN A 418 15.22 -16.69 -14.23
C ASN A 418 15.26 -16.02 -12.86
N GLN A 419 15.34 -14.69 -12.84
CA GLN A 419 15.28 -13.90 -11.61
C GLN A 419 13.96 -13.17 -11.54
N TYR A 420 13.33 -13.18 -10.37
CA TYR A 420 12.07 -12.47 -10.12
C TYR A 420 12.31 -11.31 -9.18
N TYR A 421 11.65 -10.19 -9.45
CA TYR A 421 11.62 -9.05 -8.55
C TYR A 421 10.17 -8.64 -8.30
N VAL A 422 9.85 -8.37 -7.04
CA VAL A 422 8.54 -7.97 -6.57
C VAL A 422 8.58 -6.49 -6.21
N HIS A 423 7.56 -5.76 -6.64
CA HIS A 423 7.40 -4.34 -6.36
C HIS A 423 6.86 -4.14 -4.95
N ASN A 424 7.46 -3.24 -4.19
CA ASN A 424 7.06 -2.89 -2.83
C ASN A 424 6.99 -1.37 -2.67
N LYS A 425 6.31 -0.95 -1.60
CA LYS A 425 6.11 0.46 -1.25
C LYS A 425 6.20 0.64 0.26
N ASP A 426 7.08 1.55 0.68
CA ASP A 426 7.07 2.15 2.01
C ASP A 426 6.87 3.66 1.83
N ASP A 427 7.88 4.49 2.13
CA ASP A 427 7.90 5.93 1.81
C ASP A 427 8.11 6.18 0.30
N SER A 428 8.62 5.18 -0.41
CA SER A 428 8.90 5.22 -1.85
C SER A 428 8.83 3.81 -2.43
N PHE A 429 8.62 3.73 -3.74
CA PHE A 429 8.60 2.48 -4.49
C PHE A 429 10.00 1.86 -4.58
N TYR A 430 10.08 0.54 -4.41
CA TYR A 430 11.32 -0.21 -4.49
C TYR A 430 11.07 -1.68 -4.87
N TRP A 431 12.12 -2.40 -5.22
CA TRP A 431 12.04 -3.76 -5.74
C TRP A 431 12.87 -4.71 -4.89
N GLU A 432 12.32 -5.89 -4.61
CA GLU A 432 12.99 -6.95 -3.85
C GLU A 432 13.11 -8.21 -4.70
N GLU A 433 14.28 -8.85 -4.65
CA GLU A 433 14.48 -10.14 -5.31
C GLU A 433 13.60 -11.20 -4.63
N TRP A 434 12.83 -11.92 -5.43
CA TRP A 434 11.99 -13.02 -4.99
C TRP A 434 12.62 -14.34 -5.41
N ASN A 435 13.19 -15.05 -4.43
CA ASN A 435 13.77 -16.37 -4.62
C ASN A 435 12.67 -17.40 -4.91
N PHE A 436 12.30 -17.52 -6.18
CA PHE A 436 11.28 -18.44 -6.66
C PHE A 436 11.93 -19.55 -7.51
N GLN A 437 12.04 -20.74 -6.93
CA GLN A 437 12.41 -21.95 -7.67
C GLN A 437 11.14 -22.52 -8.30
N SER A 438 10.87 -22.10 -9.54
CA SER A 438 9.74 -22.59 -10.32
C SER A 438 9.76 -24.12 -10.44
N ILE A 439 8.77 -24.79 -9.85
CA ILE A 439 8.38 -26.14 -10.26
C ILE A 439 6.86 -26.11 -10.53
N VAL A 440 6.51 -25.78 -11.78
CA VAL A 440 5.30 -26.27 -12.48
C VAL A 440 3.95 -25.58 -12.17
N ASP A 441 3.84 -24.64 -11.21
CA ASP A 441 2.50 -24.13 -10.81
C ASP A 441 2.32 -22.60 -10.80
N ASN A 442 1.39 -22.11 -11.64
CA ASN A 442 0.94 -20.72 -11.68
C ASN A 442 0.29 -20.24 -10.36
N ARG A 443 -0.08 -21.16 -9.46
CA ARG A 443 -0.72 -20.83 -8.17
C ARG A 443 0.16 -19.97 -7.25
N GLU A 444 1.47 -20.21 -7.18
CA GLU A 444 2.38 -19.41 -6.34
C GLU A 444 2.58 -18.00 -6.90
N ILE A 445 2.68 -17.87 -8.23
CA ILE A 445 2.71 -16.56 -8.89
C ILE A 445 1.42 -15.79 -8.59
N LEU A 446 0.27 -16.44 -8.73
CA LEU A 446 -1.02 -15.82 -8.44
C LEU A 446 -1.15 -15.37 -6.98
N LYS A 447 -0.69 -16.19 -6.04
CA LYS A 447 -0.62 -15.83 -4.60
C LYS A 447 0.22 -14.58 -4.41
N LYS A 448 1.42 -14.54 -5.01
CA LYS A 448 2.34 -13.42 -4.87
C LYS A 448 1.80 -12.16 -5.54
N LEU A 449 1.13 -12.26 -6.69
CA LEU A 449 0.48 -11.13 -7.35
C LEU A 449 -0.61 -10.50 -6.47
N LYS A 450 -1.50 -11.32 -5.90
CA LYS A 450 -2.54 -10.84 -4.97
C LYS A 450 -1.95 -10.15 -3.75
N GLU A 451 -0.91 -10.73 -3.15
CA GLU A 451 -0.20 -10.14 -2.01
C GLU A 451 0.46 -8.80 -2.37
N THR A 452 1.16 -8.77 -3.50
CA THR A 452 1.90 -7.59 -3.97
C THR A 452 0.94 -6.45 -4.26
N GLU A 453 -0.11 -6.69 -5.05
CA GLU A 453 -1.15 -5.69 -5.35
C GLU A 453 -1.76 -5.11 -4.08
N SER A 454 -2.11 -5.97 -3.12
CA SER A 454 -2.66 -5.59 -1.82
C SER A 454 -1.72 -4.74 -0.97
N ASN A 455 -0.41 -4.98 -1.05
CA ASN A 455 0.60 -4.26 -0.26
C ASN A 455 1.00 -2.92 -0.88
N LEU A 456 0.83 -2.74 -2.19
CA LEU A 456 1.12 -1.46 -2.86
C LEU A 456 0.04 -0.40 -2.64
N PHE A 457 -1.17 -0.83 -2.28
CA PHE A 457 -2.27 0.08 -1.97
C PHE A 457 -2.27 0.53 -0.52
N ASP A 458 -2.70 1.78 -0.33
CA ASP A 458 -3.04 2.32 0.97
C ASP A 458 -4.19 1.52 1.61
N SER A 459 -4.38 1.64 2.92
CA SER A 459 -5.35 0.81 3.64
C SER A 459 -6.17 1.57 4.67
N ILE A 460 -7.44 1.20 4.80
CA ILE A 460 -8.34 1.56 5.90
C ILE A 460 -8.38 0.40 6.89
N SER A 461 -8.12 0.70 8.15
CA SER A 461 -8.14 -0.25 9.26
C SER A 461 -9.46 -0.16 10.02
N LEU A 462 -10.09 -1.31 10.29
CA LEU A 462 -11.37 -1.43 10.98
C LEU A 462 -11.22 -2.25 12.24
N LEU A 463 -11.76 -1.75 13.35
CA LEU A 463 -11.92 -2.50 14.60
C LEU A 463 -13.25 -3.23 14.55
N VAL A 464 -13.22 -4.54 14.28
CA VAL A 464 -14.43 -5.33 13.96
C VAL A 464 -15.27 -5.61 15.21
N ASP A 465 -14.67 -5.63 16.39
CA ASP A 465 -15.37 -5.89 17.66
C ASP A 465 -15.93 -4.63 18.36
N PHE A 466 -15.95 -3.50 17.65
CA PHE A 466 -16.51 -2.25 18.17
C PHE A 466 -18.00 -2.12 17.86
N ASP A 467 -18.78 -1.81 18.89
CA ASP A 467 -20.20 -1.45 18.79
C ASP A 467 -20.44 0.07 18.89
N LYS A 468 -19.36 0.85 18.92
CA LYS A 468 -19.33 2.31 19.09
C LYS A 468 -18.32 2.95 18.16
N GLU A 469 -18.52 4.24 17.90
CA GLU A 469 -17.62 5.08 17.10
C GLU A 469 -16.18 5.02 17.63
N TYR A 470 -15.21 5.00 16.71
CA TYR A 470 -13.79 5.04 17.01
C TYR A 470 -13.04 5.91 16.01
N ASN A 471 -11.88 6.40 16.43
CA ASN A 471 -11.05 7.31 15.65
C ASN A 471 -9.70 6.68 15.27
N LYS A 472 -8.91 7.45 14.53
CA LYS A 472 -7.57 7.05 14.08
C LYS A 472 -6.62 6.69 15.24
N ASN A 473 -6.71 7.38 16.38
CA ASN A 473 -5.88 7.09 17.57
C ASN A 473 -6.29 5.78 18.25
N ASP A 474 -7.58 5.43 18.22
CA ASP A 474 -8.05 4.14 18.74
C ASP A 474 -7.45 2.98 17.94
N VAL A 475 -7.39 3.10 16.62
CA VAL A 475 -6.74 2.12 15.74
C VAL A 475 -5.25 2.01 16.09
N GLU A 476 -4.52 3.13 16.14
CA GLU A 476 -3.08 3.12 16.40
C GLU A 476 -2.75 2.52 17.78
N SER A 477 -3.44 2.99 18.83
CA SER A 477 -3.18 2.56 20.21
C SER A 477 -3.49 1.09 20.47
N LYS A 478 -4.49 0.51 19.80
CA LYS A 478 -4.93 -0.88 20.00
C LYS A 478 -4.18 -1.89 19.13
N THR A 479 -3.85 -1.50 17.91
CA THR A 479 -3.22 -2.39 16.93
C THR A 479 -1.69 -2.27 16.94
N GLY A 480 -1.16 -1.11 17.36
CA GLY A 480 0.25 -0.76 17.20
C GLY A 480 0.64 -0.47 15.74
N PHE A 481 -0.32 -0.47 14.81
CA PHE A 481 -0.10 -0.10 13.42
C PHE A 481 -0.34 1.39 13.26
N LYS A 482 0.65 2.08 12.67
CA LYS A 482 0.49 3.46 12.24
C LYS A 482 -0.49 3.51 11.06
N PRO A 483 -1.66 4.16 11.18
CA PRO A 483 -2.62 4.18 10.09
C PRO A 483 -2.10 5.02 8.91
N THR A 484 -2.53 4.68 7.69
CA THR A 484 -2.15 5.41 6.48
C THR A 484 -2.75 6.82 6.46
N GLU A 485 -2.31 7.66 5.52
CA GLU A 485 -2.97 8.96 5.26
C GLU A 485 -4.42 8.77 4.82
N SER A 486 -4.71 7.65 4.14
CA SER A 486 -6.04 7.25 3.70
C SER A 486 -6.97 6.74 4.81
N GLN A 487 -6.52 6.67 6.07
CA GLN A 487 -7.38 6.29 7.20
C GLN A 487 -8.33 7.45 7.57
N PRO A 488 -9.67 7.22 7.61
CA PRO A 488 -10.60 8.22 8.12
C PRO A 488 -10.30 8.63 9.56
N GLU A 489 -10.47 9.92 9.86
CA GLU A 489 -10.33 10.45 11.23
C GLU A 489 -11.29 9.77 12.21
N THR A 490 -12.48 9.40 11.74
CA THR A 490 -13.51 8.77 12.55
C THR A 490 -14.32 7.79 11.72
N ILE A 491 -14.51 6.58 12.24
CA ILE A 491 -15.43 5.57 11.72
C ILE A 491 -16.68 5.59 12.59
N LYS A 492 -17.79 6.08 12.02
CA LYS A 492 -19.08 6.08 12.72
C LYS A 492 -19.60 4.66 12.82
N VAL A 493 -20.05 4.28 14.01
CA VAL A 493 -20.69 2.98 14.24
C VAL A 493 -22.10 3.24 14.77
N SER A 494 -23.10 2.60 14.16
CA SER A 494 -24.50 2.75 14.55
C SER A 494 -25.25 1.42 14.49
N GLU A 495 -26.16 1.19 15.44
CA GLU A 495 -27.01 0.01 15.44
C GLU A 495 -27.98 0.10 14.24
N ASN A 496 -27.99 -0.92 13.39
CA ASN A 496 -28.87 -1.00 12.23
C ASN A 496 -30.25 -1.52 12.65
N SER A 497 -31.13 -0.59 13.04
CA SER A 497 -32.47 -0.89 13.53
C SER A 497 -33.47 -1.33 12.45
N SER A 498 -33.12 -1.25 11.15
CA SER A 498 -34.02 -1.69 10.07
C SER A 498 -34.19 -3.21 9.98
N LEU A 499 -33.33 -3.97 10.66
CA LEU A 499 -33.29 -5.44 10.66
C LEU A 499 -34.07 -6.05 11.82
N GLU A 500 -35.39 -5.79 11.92
CA GLU A 500 -36.22 -6.24 13.05
C GLU A 500 -36.21 -7.77 13.27
N CYS A 501 -35.98 -8.59 12.25
CA CYS A 501 -35.91 -10.04 12.41
C CYS A 501 -34.72 -10.50 13.28
N LEU A 502 -33.63 -9.74 13.33
CA LEU A 502 -32.48 -10.05 14.18
C LEU A 502 -32.86 -10.01 15.66
N ASN A 503 -33.74 -9.08 16.05
CA ASN A 503 -34.28 -9.01 17.40
C ASN A 503 -35.00 -10.30 17.79
N LYS A 504 -35.73 -10.93 16.86
CA LYS A 504 -36.41 -12.22 17.12
C LYS A 504 -35.43 -13.39 17.29
N LEU A 505 -34.23 -13.24 16.75
CA LEU A 505 -33.16 -14.23 16.81
C LEU A 505 -32.12 -13.94 17.90
N ASN A 506 -32.30 -12.88 18.70
CA ASN A 506 -31.37 -12.41 19.73
C ASN A 506 -30.01 -11.95 19.19
N TYR A 507 -29.99 -11.29 18.04
CA TYR A 507 -28.79 -10.66 17.47
C TYR A 507 -28.99 -9.16 17.26
N LYS A 508 -27.86 -8.44 17.24
CA LYS A 508 -27.76 -7.04 16.82
C LYS A 508 -26.80 -6.92 15.64
N CYS A 509 -27.02 -5.90 14.82
CA CYS A 509 -26.16 -5.55 13.69
C CYS A 509 -25.70 -4.10 13.87
N TYR A 510 -24.40 -3.86 13.72
CA TYR A 510 -23.80 -2.53 13.74
C TYR A 510 -23.21 -2.22 12.37
N GLU A 511 -23.53 -1.04 11.88
CA GLU A 511 -22.99 -0.48 10.64
C GLU A 511 -21.78 0.39 10.95
N HIS A 512 -20.63 0.03 10.38
CA HIS A 512 -19.42 0.86 10.33
C HIS A 512 -19.44 1.66 9.03
N SER A 513 -19.65 2.96 9.15
CA SER A 513 -19.73 3.87 8.00
C SER A 513 -18.33 4.17 7.47
N LEU A 514 -18.08 3.76 6.23
CA LEU A 514 -16.82 3.98 5.53
C LEU A 514 -16.81 5.28 4.70
N LEU A 515 -17.71 6.22 5.01
CA LEU A 515 -17.87 7.47 4.25
C LEU A 515 -16.58 8.30 4.26
N TYR A 516 -15.84 8.20 3.16
CA TYR A 516 -14.62 8.94 2.92
C TYR A 516 -14.93 10.34 2.38
N LYS A 517 -14.51 11.39 3.09
CA LYS A 517 -14.68 12.80 2.68
C LYS A 517 -13.33 13.34 2.17
N THR A 518 -13.04 13.19 0.88
CA THR A 518 -11.98 14.00 0.27
C THR A 518 -12.38 14.51 -1.12
N GLU A 519 -11.84 15.69 -1.46
CA GLU A 519 -11.92 16.34 -2.77
C GLU A 519 -10.84 15.80 -3.76
N SER A 520 -10.07 14.79 -3.36
CA SER A 520 -8.99 14.20 -4.16
C SER A 520 -9.50 13.16 -5.17
N ASP A 521 -8.76 12.99 -6.28
CA ASP A 521 -9.10 12.15 -7.43
C ASP A 521 -9.71 10.80 -7.04
N LEU A 522 -10.95 10.59 -7.49
CA LEU A 522 -11.80 9.44 -7.17
C LEU A 522 -11.20 8.08 -7.55
N SER A 523 -10.20 8.04 -8.43
CA SER A 523 -9.61 6.80 -8.97
C SER A 523 -8.75 6.04 -7.96
N ASP A 524 -8.05 6.73 -7.05
CA ASP A 524 -7.17 6.08 -6.07
C ASP A 524 -7.96 5.54 -4.86
N ILE A 525 -9.13 6.12 -4.62
CA ILE A 525 -10.00 5.77 -3.49
C ILE A 525 -10.56 4.35 -3.65
N GLU A 526 -10.85 3.87 -4.86
CA GLU A 526 -11.43 2.53 -5.08
C GLU A 526 -10.44 1.38 -4.86
N ASN A 527 -9.15 1.67 -4.65
CA ASN A 527 -8.10 0.66 -4.48
C ASN A 527 -7.62 0.51 -3.03
N LEU A 528 -8.25 1.18 -2.06
CA LEU A 528 -7.82 1.10 -0.66
C LEU A 528 -8.10 -0.29 -0.07
N LYS A 529 -7.09 -0.97 0.47
CA LYS A 529 -7.26 -2.27 1.17
C LYS A 529 -8.01 -2.08 2.49
N LEU A 530 -8.95 -2.95 2.82
CA LEU A 530 -9.50 -3.00 4.19
C LEU A 530 -8.70 -3.98 5.05
N LYS A 531 -8.11 -3.48 6.14
CA LYS A 531 -7.45 -4.29 7.18
C LYS A 531 -8.41 -4.45 8.35
N LEU A 532 -8.66 -5.69 8.75
CA LEU A 532 -9.63 -6.01 9.78
C LEU A 532 -8.92 -6.42 11.06
N PHE A 533 -9.20 -5.76 12.16
CA PHE A 533 -8.55 -5.99 13.44
C PHE A 533 -9.56 -6.41 14.50
N ILE A 534 -9.15 -7.37 15.34
CA ILE A 534 -9.96 -7.89 16.45
C ILE A 534 -9.09 -8.19 17.67
N SER A 535 -9.67 -8.15 18.87
CA SER A 535 -8.94 -8.48 20.09
C SER A 535 -8.38 -9.91 20.10
N ASN A 536 -7.15 -10.07 20.63
CA ASN A 536 -6.46 -11.36 20.71
C ASN A 536 -6.18 -11.85 22.15
N GLY A 537 -6.88 -11.30 23.15
CA GLY A 537 -6.74 -11.71 24.55
C GLY A 537 -5.70 -10.95 25.38
N ASN A 538 -4.63 -10.39 24.79
CA ASN A 538 -3.44 -9.88 25.52
C ASN A 538 -3.17 -8.36 25.34
N TYR A 539 -4.19 -7.51 25.40
CA TYR A 539 -4.13 -6.04 25.11
C TYR A 539 -3.80 -5.68 23.66
N LYS A 540 -3.62 -6.65 22.78
CA LYS A 540 -3.25 -6.42 21.39
C LYS A 540 -4.39 -6.80 20.47
N TYR A 541 -4.52 -6.04 19.39
CA TYR A 541 -5.37 -6.41 18.27
C TYR A 541 -4.52 -7.14 17.24
N GLY A 542 -5.08 -8.22 16.67
CA GLY A 542 -4.50 -8.94 15.54
C GLY A 542 -5.23 -8.63 14.25
N GLU A 543 -4.51 -8.55 13.13
CA GLU A 543 -5.13 -8.48 11.80
C GLU A 543 -5.72 -9.86 11.44
N ILE A 544 -6.99 -9.89 11.09
CA ILE A 544 -7.68 -11.07 10.58
C ILE A 544 -7.27 -11.31 9.13
N THR A 545 -6.89 -12.54 8.83
CA THR A 545 -6.73 -13.01 7.44
C THR A 545 -8.05 -13.61 6.93
N LEU A 546 -8.46 -13.16 5.74
CA LEU A 546 -9.66 -13.65 5.07
C LEU A 546 -9.33 -14.73 4.04
N TYR A 547 -10.24 -15.68 3.90
CA TYR A 547 -10.18 -16.74 2.90
C TYR A 547 -11.53 -16.85 2.18
N ASN A 548 -11.49 -17.09 0.86
CA ASN A 548 -12.70 -17.23 0.04
C ASN A 548 -13.50 -18.52 0.32
N THR A 549 -12.93 -19.47 1.06
CA THR A 549 -13.55 -20.77 1.35
C THR A 549 -13.15 -21.26 2.75
N ASP A 550 -13.79 -22.33 3.22
CA ASP A 550 -13.44 -23.00 4.48
C ASP A 550 -12.06 -23.67 4.49
N ASP A 551 -11.40 -23.82 3.33
CA ASP A 551 -9.99 -24.23 3.24
C ASP A 551 -9.08 -22.99 3.40
N PRO A 552 -8.41 -22.82 4.57
CA PRO A 552 -7.58 -21.66 4.86
C PRO A 552 -6.18 -21.75 4.24
N SER A 553 -6.05 -22.40 3.08
CA SER A 553 -4.82 -22.41 2.31
C SER A 553 -4.52 -21.02 1.74
N ASP A 554 -3.23 -20.68 1.61
CA ASP A 554 -2.81 -19.36 1.12
C ASP A 554 -3.34 -19.04 -0.29
N PHE A 555 -3.62 -20.06 -1.10
CA PHE A 555 -4.23 -19.92 -2.41
C PHE A 555 -5.63 -19.28 -2.34
N ASN A 556 -6.39 -19.62 -1.30
CA ASN A 556 -7.73 -19.11 -1.06
C ASN A 556 -7.73 -17.77 -0.32
N LYS A 557 -6.56 -17.26 0.11
CA LYS A 557 -6.44 -15.98 0.80
C LYS A 557 -7.08 -14.86 -0.03
N GLU A 558 -7.84 -14.02 0.65
CA GLU A 558 -8.61 -12.94 0.06
C GLU A 558 -8.19 -11.60 0.63
N TYR A 559 -8.14 -10.59 -0.24
CA TYR A 559 -8.02 -9.19 0.14
C TYR A 559 -9.28 -8.46 -0.32
N ILE A 560 -9.90 -7.72 0.59
CA ILE A 560 -11.10 -6.91 0.31
C ILE A 560 -10.71 -5.44 0.24
N TYR A 561 -11.37 -4.69 -0.65
CA TYR A 561 -11.01 -3.31 -0.96
C TYR A 561 -12.22 -2.39 -0.75
N TYR A 562 -11.95 -1.16 -0.31
CA TYR A 562 -12.91 -0.08 -0.24
C TYR A 562 -13.49 0.20 -1.63
N LYS A 563 -14.77 0.56 -1.68
CA LYS A 563 -15.42 0.86 -2.95
C LYS A 563 -16.30 2.09 -2.76
N ASN A 564 -15.89 3.18 -3.39
CA ASN A 564 -16.62 4.42 -3.36
C ASN A 564 -17.68 4.45 -4.46
N LYS A 565 -18.72 3.63 -4.34
CA LYS A 565 -19.90 3.80 -5.20
C LYS A 565 -21.00 4.42 -4.38
N LYS A 566 -21.49 5.58 -4.81
CA LYS A 566 -22.86 6.01 -4.49
C LYS A 566 -23.80 5.11 -5.28
N THR A 567 -24.04 3.89 -4.80
CA THR A 567 -25.15 3.10 -5.33
C THR A 567 -26.44 3.57 -4.66
N ASP A 568 -27.57 3.53 -5.37
CA ASP A 568 -28.89 3.79 -4.77
C ASP A 568 -29.25 2.77 -3.66
N ASN A 569 -28.41 1.75 -3.45
CA ASN A 569 -28.53 0.74 -2.40
C ASN A 569 -27.46 0.91 -1.32
N ASN A 570 -27.74 1.75 -0.31
CA ASN A 570 -26.88 2.03 0.86
C ASN A 570 -26.30 0.79 1.58
N TYR A 571 -26.87 -0.41 1.40
CA TYR A 571 -26.41 -1.65 2.03
C TYR A 571 -25.12 -2.24 1.41
N LYS A 572 -24.73 -1.84 0.19
CA LYS A 572 -23.60 -2.48 -0.53
C LYS A 572 -22.23 -1.94 -0.13
N ASP A 573 -22.20 -0.70 0.37
CA ASP A 573 -20.98 0.09 0.49
C ASP A 573 -20.52 0.24 1.96
N ASN A 574 -21.35 -0.23 2.90
CA ASN A 574 -21.08 -0.20 4.34
C ASN A 574 -20.59 -1.56 4.87
N PHE A 575 -19.86 -1.51 5.99
CA PHE A 575 -19.34 -2.70 6.67
C PHE A 575 -20.24 -3.04 7.87
N TYR A 576 -20.85 -4.23 7.88
CA TYR A 576 -21.81 -4.63 8.90
C TYR A 576 -21.24 -5.72 9.80
N VAL A 577 -21.39 -5.60 11.11
CA VAL A 577 -20.93 -6.59 12.08
C VAL A 577 -22.07 -7.05 12.99
N PHE A 578 -22.15 -8.34 13.25
CA PHE A 578 -23.24 -8.96 13.97
C PHE A 578 -22.77 -9.55 15.30
N PHE A 579 -23.56 -9.30 16.34
CA PHE A 579 -23.29 -9.73 17.70
C PHE A 579 -24.49 -10.45 18.28
N TYR A 580 -24.24 -11.46 19.10
CA TYR A 580 -25.30 -12.11 19.87
C TYR A 580 -25.62 -11.26 21.11
N CYS A 581 -26.87 -10.83 21.27
CA CYS A 581 -27.29 -9.96 22.38
C CYS A 581 -28.13 -10.67 23.45
N GLY A 582 -28.51 -11.93 23.24
CA GLY A 582 -29.37 -12.66 24.16
C GLY A 582 -30.73 -11.98 24.42
N ASN A 583 -31.42 -12.40 25.48
CA ASN A 583 -32.70 -11.81 25.88
C ASN A 583 -32.51 -10.46 26.60
N ASN A 584 -31.33 -10.21 27.18
CA ASN A 584 -30.98 -8.96 27.84
C ASN A 584 -30.20 -8.08 26.86
N LYS A 585 -30.93 -7.22 26.13
CA LYS A 585 -30.42 -6.42 25.00
C LYS A 585 -29.32 -5.41 25.35
N GLU A 586 -28.98 -5.26 26.63
CA GLU A 586 -27.92 -4.39 27.13
C GLU A 586 -26.59 -5.11 27.38
N LYS A 587 -26.60 -6.45 27.50
CA LYS A 587 -25.40 -7.24 27.83
C LYS A 587 -25.41 -8.57 27.07
N GLY A 588 -24.60 -8.65 26.02
CA GLY A 588 -24.49 -9.81 25.12
C GLY A 588 -23.08 -10.39 25.01
N ASP A 589 -22.90 -11.31 24.06
CA ASP A 589 -21.59 -11.82 23.67
C ASP A 589 -20.83 -10.71 22.90
N PRO A 590 -19.68 -10.22 23.41
CA PRO A 590 -18.94 -9.13 22.77
C PRO A 590 -18.16 -9.59 21.54
N ARG A 591 -18.20 -10.88 21.21
CA ARG A 591 -17.52 -11.44 20.04
C ARG A 591 -18.39 -11.25 18.79
N PRO A 592 -17.87 -10.57 17.75
CA PRO A 592 -18.44 -10.65 16.42
C PRO A 592 -18.70 -12.10 15.99
N VAL A 593 -19.92 -12.38 15.56
CA VAL A 593 -20.37 -13.68 15.05
C VAL A 593 -20.13 -13.76 13.55
N LEU A 594 -20.45 -12.69 12.83
CA LEU A 594 -20.15 -12.55 11.41
C LEU A 594 -20.00 -11.08 11.04
N PHE A 595 -19.38 -10.82 9.90
CA PHE A 595 -19.44 -9.51 9.25
C PHE A 595 -19.82 -9.65 7.78
N CYS A 596 -20.39 -8.59 7.23
CA CYS A 596 -20.81 -8.51 5.84
C CYS A 596 -20.21 -7.27 5.17
N TYR A 597 -19.68 -7.45 3.97
CA TYR A 597 -19.18 -6.36 3.13
C TYR A 597 -19.27 -6.75 1.65
N GLN A 598 -19.74 -5.84 0.79
CA GLN A 598 -19.92 -6.07 -0.65
C GLN A 598 -20.70 -7.36 -0.98
N ASN A 599 -21.83 -7.58 -0.28
CA ASN A 599 -22.66 -8.79 -0.34
C ASN A 599 -21.98 -10.08 0.13
N LYS A 600 -20.70 -10.08 0.50
CA LYS A 600 -20.04 -11.27 1.03
C LYS A 600 -20.22 -11.35 2.53
N VAL A 601 -20.39 -12.58 3.02
CA VAL A 601 -20.55 -12.89 4.45
C VAL A 601 -19.32 -13.66 4.92
N TYR A 602 -18.72 -13.19 6.01
CA TYR A 602 -17.55 -13.81 6.61
C TYR A 602 -17.83 -14.22 8.05
N ARG A 603 -17.30 -15.39 8.43
CA ARG A 603 -17.38 -15.93 9.78
C ARG A 603 -15.99 -16.36 10.28
N PRO A 604 -15.76 -16.45 11.59
CA PRO A 604 -14.56 -17.10 12.10
C PRO A 604 -14.52 -18.57 11.65
N LEU A 605 -13.31 -19.07 11.36
CA LEU A 605 -13.12 -20.47 10.93
C LEU A 605 -13.59 -21.44 12.03
N ASN A 606 -13.15 -21.20 13.27
CA ASN A 606 -13.50 -21.92 14.49
C ASN A 606 -13.10 -21.05 15.72
N LEU A 607 -13.32 -21.55 16.93
CA LEU A 607 -12.99 -20.82 18.17
C LEU A 607 -11.46 -20.63 18.38
N GLU A 608 -10.64 -21.61 17.99
CA GLU A 608 -9.18 -21.57 18.19
C GLU A 608 -8.50 -20.51 17.31
N GLU A 609 -8.97 -20.38 16.06
CA GLU A 609 -8.44 -19.44 15.07
C GLU A 609 -9.24 -18.13 15.00
N TYR A 610 -10.14 -17.90 15.97
CA TYR A 610 -11.10 -16.80 15.98
C TYR A 610 -10.49 -15.43 15.70
N SER A 611 -9.35 -15.12 16.33
CA SER A 611 -8.67 -13.82 16.19
C SER A 611 -7.71 -13.74 15.00
N LYS A 612 -7.65 -14.78 14.15
CA LYS A 612 -6.65 -14.91 13.08
C LYS A 612 -7.24 -15.21 11.70
N LYS A 613 -8.20 -16.13 11.60
CA LYS A 613 -8.68 -16.67 10.31
C LYS A 613 -10.20 -16.62 10.20
N TRP A 614 -10.68 -15.94 9.18
CA TRP A 614 -12.09 -15.84 8.84
C TRP A 614 -12.31 -16.28 7.40
N VAL A 615 -13.45 -16.92 7.16
CA VAL A 615 -13.77 -17.58 5.89
C VAL A 615 -15.07 -17.03 5.31
N CYS A 616 -15.11 -16.86 4.00
CA CYS A 616 -16.31 -16.47 3.27
C CYS A 616 -17.30 -17.65 3.25
N VAL A 617 -18.54 -17.37 3.60
CA VAL A 617 -19.61 -18.36 3.59
C VAL A 617 -20.13 -18.52 2.16
N LYS A 618 -20.00 -19.72 1.60
CA LYS A 618 -20.44 -19.99 0.21
C LYS A 618 -21.97 -20.01 0.11
N GLY A 619 -22.50 -19.44 -0.97
CA GLY A 619 -23.94 -19.47 -1.28
C GLY A 619 -24.81 -18.58 -0.39
N VAL A 620 -24.20 -17.64 0.35
CA VAL A 620 -24.91 -16.69 1.21
C VAL A 620 -24.47 -15.27 0.83
N ASP A 621 -25.37 -14.54 0.17
CA ASP A 621 -25.16 -13.14 -0.16
C ASP A 621 -25.90 -12.24 0.85
N PHE A 622 -25.25 -11.18 1.33
CA PHE A 622 -25.90 -10.14 2.11
C PHE A 622 -26.71 -9.20 1.20
N LYS A 623 -28.03 -9.08 1.45
CA LYS A 623 -28.98 -8.26 0.68
C LYS A 623 -29.91 -7.47 1.60
N SER A 624 -30.58 -6.45 1.04
CA SER A 624 -31.49 -5.54 1.76
C SER A 624 -32.70 -6.23 2.38
N ASP A 625 -33.11 -7.38 1.84
CA ASP A 625 -34.17 -8.26 2.36
C ASP A 625 -33.65 -9.33 3.31
N PHE A 626 -32.55 -9.04 4.01
CA PHE A 626 -31.85 -9.82 5.04
C PHE A 626 -32.68 -10.91 5.77
N CYS A 627 -33.91 -10.58 6.18
CA CYS A 627 -34.80 -11.45 6.96
C CYS A 627 -35.42 -12.62 6.19
N THR A 628 -35.30 -12.65 4.86
CA THR A 628 -35.85 -13.71 4.00
C THR A 628 -34.83 -14.77 3.63
N ILE A 629 -33.56 -14.60 4.00
CA ILE A 629 -32.43 -15.48 3.62
C ILE A 629 -32.26 -16.57 4.69
N PRO A 630 -32.77 -17.80 4.49
CA PRO A 630 -32.78 -18.82 5.53
C PRO A 630 -31.37 -19.23 5.97
N ASN A 631 -30.45 -19.29 4.99
CA ASN A 631 -29.08 -19.75 5.19
C ASN A 631 -28.28 -18.86 6.16
N LEU A 632 -28.52 -17.54 6.19
CA LEU A 632 -27.76 -16.63 7.04
C LEU A 632 -28.15 -16.74 8.53
N SER A 633 -29.44 -16.94 8.80
CA SER A 633 -29.92 -17.17 10.18
C SER A 633 -29.34 -18.46 10.78
N GLU A 634 -29.09 -19.46 9.94
CA GLU A 634 -28.46 -20.70 10.32
C GLU A 634 -26.96 -20.50 10.56
N THR A 635 -26.25 -19.76 9.70
CA THR A 635 -24.85 -19.37 9.91
C THR A 635 -24.65 -18.64 11.24
N LEU A 636 -25.51 -17.68 11.59
CA LEU A 636 -25.43 -16.95 12.87
C LEU A 636 -25.47 -17.91 14.07
N LYS A 637 -26.39 -18.87 14.05
CA LYS A 637 -26.55 -19.85 15.12
C LYS A 637 -25.42 -20.87 15.14
N GLU A 638 -24.95 -21.31 13.97
CA GLU A 638 -23.81 -22.22 13.85
C GLU A 638 -22.56 -21.60 14.47
N VAL A 639 -22.27 -20.34 14.16
CA VAL A 639 -21.12 -19.65 14.77
C VAL A 639 -21.31 -19.48 16.26
N SER A 640 -22.49 -19.04 16.69
CA SER A 640 -22.79 -18.89 18.12
C SER A 640 -22.65 -20.22 18.89
N TYR A 641 -23.04 -21.34 18.26
CA TYR A 641 -22.90 -22.70 18.79
C TYR A 641 -21.44 -23.05 19.09
N PHE A 642 -20.52 -22.94 18.11
CA PHE A 642 -19.12 -23.32 18.36
C PHE A 642 -18.32 -22.27 19.15
N LEU A 643 -18.77 -21.00 19.19
CA LEU A 643 -18.13 -19.98 20.02
C LEU A 643 -18.39 -20.18 21.52
N ASN A 644 -19.41 -20.95 21.89
CA ASN A 644 -19.82 -21.11 23.28
C ASN A 644 -19.78 -22.59 23.74
N PRO A 645 -18.63 -23.26 23.69
CA PRO A 645 -18.55 -24.68 24.03
C PRO A 645 -18.78 -24.91 25.53
N VAL A 646 -19.38 -26.05 25.87
CA VAL A 646 -19.61 -26.54 27.22
C VAL A 646 -18.78 -27.81 27.40
N ASN A 647 -17.68 -27.68 28.14
CA ASN A 647 -16.87 -28.82 28.54
C ASN A 647 -17.54 -29.47 29.76
N ILE A 648 -18.10 -30.66 29.59
CA ILE A 648 -18.84 -31.37 30.66
C ILE A 648 -17.91 -32.15 31.60
N ASP A 649 -16.64 -32.32 31.24
CA ASP A 649 -15.58 -32.90 32.07
C ASP A 649 -14.95 -31.90 33.07
N GLU A 650 -15.29 -30.61 32.98
CA GLU A 650 -14.83 -29.60 33.95
C GLU A 650 -15.48 -29.81 35.33
N THR A 651 -14.71 -29.56 36.40
CA THR A 651 -15.13 -29.85 37.79
C THR A 651 -14.96 -28.62 38.70
N THR A 652 -15.69 -28.60 39.82
CA THR A 652 -15.61 -27.50 40.81
C THR A 652 -14.45 -27.61 41.82
N ASP A 653 -13.55 -28.58 41.67
CA ASP A 653 -12.63 -28.97 42.75
C ASP A 653 -11.15 -29.10 42.32
N ARG A 654 -10.71 -28.39 41.26
CA ARG A 654 -9.26 -28.25 41.03
C ARG A 654 -8.65 -27.49 42.21
N ILE A 655 -7.78 -28.13 42.97
CA ILE A 655 -6.91 -27.46 43.95
C ILE A 655 -5.60 -27.18 43.21
N ILE A 656 -5.29 -25.91 42.94
CA ILE A 656 -3.93 -25.50 42.56
C ILE A 656 -3.26 -24.95 43.83
N GLY A 657 -2.49 -25.78 44.53
CA GLY A 657 -1.83 -25.39 45.78
C GLY A 657 -2.80 -25.14 46.93
N ASN A 658 -2.68 -24.00 47.62
CA ASN A 658 -3.54 -23.66 48.78
C ASN A 658 -4.80 -22.85 48.42
N TYR A 659 -5.13 -22.68 47.13
CA TYR A 659 -6.28 -21.88 46.69
C TYR A 659 -7.44 -22.78 46.25
N LYS A 660 -8.58 -22.63 46.92
CA LYS A 660 -9.87 -23.24 46.56
C LYS A 660 -10.38 -22.61 45.26
N ILE A 661 -10.49 -23.38 44.17
CA ILE A 661 -10.87 -22.83 42.87
C ILE A 661 -12.37 -22.63 42.74
N THR A 662 -12.68 -21.55 42.06
CA THR A 662 -13.97 -21.01 41.67
C THR A 662 -14.89 -22.03 41.00
N ASN A 663 -16.19 -21.93 41.28
CA ASN A 663 -17.32 -22.61 40.64
C ASN A 663 -17.55 -22.20 39.16
N ARG A 664 -16.48 -21.85 38.43
CA ARG A 664 -16.51 -21.36 37.05
C ARG A 664 -15.27 -21.82 36.29
N TYR A 665 -15.43 -22.05 34.99
CA TYR A 665 -14.31 -22.23 34.05
C TYR A 665 -14.46 -21.28 32.86
N THR A 666 -13.32 -20.96 32.26
CA THR A 666 -13.25 -20.05 31.11
C THR A 666 -13.19 -20.87 29.82
N THR A 667 -14.08 -20.56 28.88
CA THR A 667 -14.11 -21.19 27.56
C THR A 667 -13.31 -20.39 26.54
N HIS A 668 -13.25 -19.07 26.70
CA HIS A 668 -12.47 -18.19 25.83
C HIS A 668 -12.11 -16.88 26.54
N ASN A 669 -10.84 -16.48 26.44
CA ASN A 669 -10.34 -15.16 26.83
C ASN A 669 -10.36 -14.24 25.62
N PHE A 670 -11.43 -13.48 25.43
CA PHE A 670 -11.57 -12.62 24.26
C PHE A 670 -10.66 -11.38 24.36
N ASN A 671 -10.67 -10.74 25.53
CA ASN A 671 -9.77 -9.64 25.87
C ASN A 671 -9.48 -9.66 27.39
N ASN A 672 -8.58 -8.81 27.89
CA ASN A 672 -8.18 -8.86 29.30
C ASN A 672 -9.31 -8.54 30.29
N SER A 673 -10.33 -7.81 29.86
CA SER A 673 -11.49 -7.45 30.67
C SER A 673 -12.67 -8.41 30.50
N THR A 674 -12.65 -9.25 29.46
CA THR A 674 -13.78 -10.08 29.07
C THR A 674 -13.35 -11.51 28.76
N SER A 675 -13.69 -12.39 29.68
CA SER A 675 -13.64 -13.84 29.51
C SER A 675 -15.06 -14.41 29.43
N VAL A 676 -15.29 -15.32 28.50
CA VAL A 676 -16.53 -16.11 28.47
C VAL A 676 -16.39 -17.25 29.47
N GLN A 677 -17.28 -17.26 30.47
CA GLN A 677 -17.21 -18.20 31.58
C GLN A 677 -18.51 -18.98 31.74
N ILE A 678 -18.36 -20.26 32.07
CA ILE A 678 -19.47 -21.15 32.44
C ILE A 678 -19.39 -21.39 33.95
N THR A 679 -20.52 -21.24 34.62
CA THR A 679 -20.69 -21.55 36.04
C THR A 679 -21.13 -23.00 36.19
N ILE A 680 -20.48 -23.73 37.09
CA ILE A 680 -20.81 -25.11 37.44
C ILE A 680 -21.42 -25.13 38.84
N LYS A 681 -22.59 -25.76 38.96
CA LYS A 681 -23.24 -26.04 40.24
C LYS A 681 -23.37 -27.55 40.47
N PRO A 682 -22.64 -28.14 41.43
CA PRO A 682 -22.82 -29.53 41.80
C PRO A 682 -24.06 -29.72 42.69
N GLU A 683 -24.71 -30.88 42.55
CA GLU A 683 -25.83 -31.36 43.35
C GLU A 683 -25.61 -32.85 43.63
N ASP A 684 -25.46 -33.21 44.91
CA ASP A 684 -25.21 -34.59 45.32
C ASP A 684 -26.53 -35.37 45.30
N LEU A 685 -26.50 -36.55 44.67
CA LEU A 685 -27.55 -37.56 44.72
C LEU A 685 -27.04 -38.73 45.60
N ASN A 686 -27.78 -39.83 45.70
CA ASN A 686 -27.42 -41.00 46.51
C ASN A 686 -26.02 -41.57 46.15
N CYS A 687 -25.89 -42.13 44.95
CA CYS A 687 -24.65 -42.73 44.43
C CYS A 687 -24.07 -41.98 43.22
N TYR A 688 -24.60 -40.78 42.94
CA TYR A 688 -24.28 -40.01 41.75
C TYR A 688 -24.13 -38.55 42.12
N ARG A 689 -23.48 -37.80 41.25
CA ARG A 689 -23.42 -36.33 41.34
C ARG A 689 -23.88 -35.73 40.04
N LYS A 690 -24.73 -34.72 40.13
CA LYS A 690 -25.19 -33.93 39.00
C LYS A 690 -24.42 -32.61 38.98
N TYR A 691 -23.86 -32.27 37.83
CA TYR A 691 -23.30 -30.95 37.59
C TYR A 691 -24.19 -30.18 36.63
N THR A 692 -24.53 -28.95 37.02
CA THR A 692 -25.30 -28.02 36.20
C THR A 692 -24.38 -26.94 35.67
N HIS A 693 -24.18 -26.94 34.35
CA HIS A 693 -23.47 -25.90 33.61
C HIS A 693 -24.47 -24.83 33.20
N SER A 694 -24.15 -23.58 33.51
CA SER A 694 -24.99 -22.41 33.22
C SER A 694 -24.12 -21.20 32.88
N THR A 695 -24.64 -20.27 32.08
CA THR A 695 -23.94 -19.02 31.75
C THR A 695 -24.43 -17.85 32.60
N THR A 696 -23.67 -16.76 32.59
CA THR A 696 -24.19 -15.46 33.05
C THR A 696 -25.12 -14.85 31.99
N SER A 697 -26.02 -13.95 32.41
CA SER A 697 -26.96 -13.27 31.51
C SER A 697 -26.25 -12.65 30.30
N GLY A 698 -26.65 -13.07 29.09
CA GLY A 698 -26.11 -12.56 27.82
C GLY A 698 -25.41 -13.61 26.94
N TYR A 699 -24.99 -14.74 27.50
CA TYR A 699 -24.31 -15.82 26.77
C TYR A 699 -25.17 -17.08 26.64
N ILE A 700 -24.85 -17.92 25.66
CA ILE A 700 -25.52 -19.20 25.41
C ILE A 700 -24.64 -20.39 25.79
N LEU A 701 -25.26 -21.57 25.89
CA LEU A 701 -24.58 -22.85 25.95
C LEU A 701 -24.67 -23.51 24.57
N GLY A 702 -23.54 -23.62 23.87
CA GLY A 702 -23.45 -24.12 22.51
C GLY A 702 -22.95 -25.57 22.46
N GLU A 703 -21.80 -25.76 21.80
CA GLU A 703 -21.21 -27.08 21.55
C GLU A 703 -20.91 -27.87 22.82
N ILE A 704 -21.46 -29.07 22.96
CA ILE A 704 -21.21 -29.91 24.15
C ILE A 704 -20.03 -30.83 23.88
N ALA A 705 -18.99 -30.74 24.70
CA ALA A 705 -17.75 -31.47 24.54
C ALA A 705 -17.31 -32.19 25.83
N HIS A 706 -16.65 -33.34 25.65
CA HIS A 706 -16.02 -34.13 26.70
C HIS A 706 -14.65 -34.59 26.22
N ASN A 707 -13.56 -34.18 26.88
CA ASN A 707 -12.19 -34.58 26.51
C ASN A 707 -11.89 -34.45 24.99
N ARG A 708 -12.33 -33.33 24.38
CA ARG A 708 -12.28 -33.03 22.93
C ARG A 708 -13.23 -33.84 22.02
N GLY A 709 -13.88 -34.88 22.52
CA GLY A 709 -14.99 -35.53 21.83
C GLY A 709 -16.25 -34.66 21.92
N LYS A 710 -17.06 -34.64 20.86
CA LYS A 710 -18.29 -33.84 20.82
C LYS A 710 -19.51 -34.72 21.00
N LEU A 711 -20.53 -34.18 21.67
CA LEU A 711 -21.85 -34.83 21.71
C LEU A 711 -22.50 -34.84 20.33
N PHE A 712 -22.27 -33.78 19.55
CA PHE A 712 -22.70 -33.63 18.16
C PHE A 712 -21.50 -33.17 17.32
N GLU A 713 -21.23 -33.84 16.20
CA GLU A 713 -20.11 -33.56 15.30
C GLU A 713 -20.27 -32.20 14.60
N SER A 714 -21.51 -31.76 14.39
CA SER A 714 -21.83 -30.48 13.74
C SER A 714 -23.08 -29.84 14.33
N TYR A 715 -23.25 -28.54 14.04
CA TYR A 715 -24.48 -27.82 14.37
C TYR A 715 -25.70 -28.42 13.64
N GLU A 716 -25.55 -28.90 12.41
CA GLU A 716 -26.61 -29.60 11.67
C GLU A 716 -27.05 -30.89 12.39
N GLN A 717 -26.11 -31.65 12.95
CA GLN A 717 -26.44 -32.83 13.74
C GLN A 717 -27.18 -32.44 15.03
N TYR A 718 -26.71 -31.39 15.71
CA TYR A 718 -27.37 -30.84 16.90
C TYR A 718 -28.83 -30.45 16.62
N THR A 719 -29.11 -29.72 15.54
CA THR A 719 -30.48 -29.30 15.20
C THR A 719 -31.37 -30.50 14.86
N LYS A 720 -30.87 -31.45 14.04
CA LYS A 720 -31.58 -32.68 13.69
C LYS A 720 -31.93 -33.52 14.92
N SER A 721 -31.00 -33.63 15.88
CA SER A 721 -31.20 -34.39 17.11
C SER A 721 -32.25 -33.78 18.05
N LEU A 722 -32.71 -32.55 17.84
CA LEU A 722 -33.67 -31.85 18.72
C LEU A 722 -35.09 -31.71 18.12
N SER A 723 -35.32 -32.24 16.91
CA SER A 723 -36.55 -32.11 16.12
C SER A 723 -37.83 -32.34 16.94
N ASN A 724 -38.58 -31.25 17.20
CA ASN A 724 -40.05 -31.21 17.37
C ASN A 724 -40.64 -29.79 17.57
N SER A 725 -39.82 -28.73 17.71
CA SER A 725 -40.34 -27.35 17.69
C SER A 725 -39.47 -26.48 16.81
N GLY A 726 -40.02 -25.96 15.71
CA GLY A 726 -39.33 -25.24 14.62
C GLY A 726 -38.59 -23.95 14.96
N THR A 727 -38.15 -23.74 16.20
CA THR A 727 -37.19 -22.71 16.60
C THR A 727 -36.15 -23.35 17.52
N VAL A 728 -35.02 -23.79 16.96
CA VAL A 728 -33.90 -24.27 17.76
C VAL A 728 -33.36 -23.09 18.59
N LYS A 729 -33.52 -23.21 19.91
CA LYS A 729 -32.94 -22.32 20.92
C LYS A 729 -31.73 -23.02 21.53
N PHE A 730 -30.80 -22.27 22.09
CA PHE A 730 -29.72 -22.83 22.90
C PHE A 730 -30.24 -23.21 24.29
N PRO A 731 -29.67 -24.24 24.94
CA PRO A 731 -30.02 -24.57 26.31
C PRO A 731 -29.63 -23.46 27.29
N ASP A 732 -30.47 -23.25 28.30
CA ASP A 732 -30.14 -22.38 29.45
C ASP A 732 -29.29 -23.13 30.48
N ASN A 733 -29.43 -24.46 30.52
CA ASN A 733 -28.67 -25.32 31.43
C ASN A 733 -28.29 -26.62 30.71
N VAL A 734 -27.07 -27.07 30.97
CA VAL A 734 -26.59 -28.41 30.60
C VAL A 734 -26.33 -29.19 31.89
N PHE A 735 -26.99 -30.34 32.02
CA PHE A 735 -26.83 -31.25 33.15
C PHE A 735 -25.92 -32.39 32.73
N VAL A 736 -24.99 -32.80 33.58
CA VAL A 736 -24.20 -34.01 33.40
C VAL A 736 -24.16 -34.81 34.70
N TYR A 737 -24.32 -36.12 34.59
CA TYR A 737 -24.39 -37.02 35.73
C TYR A 737 -23.20 -37.98 35.74
N TYR A 738 -22.50 -38.01 36.86
CA TYR A 738 -21.34 -38.87 37.11
C TYR A 738 -21.59 -39.79 38.29
N TYR A 739 -20.96 -40.96 38.27
CA TYR A 739 -20.94 -41.86 39.41
C TYR A 739 -20.01 -41.34 40.50
N LEU A 740 -20.32 -41.65 41.76
CA LEU A 740 -19.60 -41.09 42.91
C LEU A 740 -18.10 -41.43 42.95
N TYR A 741 -17.65 -42.50 42.29
CA TYR A 741 -16.23 -42.89 42.19
C TYR A 741 -15.56 -42.46 40.86
N ASP A 742 -16.19 -41.62 40.04
CA ASP A 742 -15.63 -41.14 38.78
C ASP A 742 -14.89 -39.80 38.94
N LYS A 743 -13.82 -39.76 39.74
CA LYS A 743 -13.05 -38.52 39.98
C LYS A 743 -12.52 -37.83 38.73
N GLY A 744 -12.16 -38.62 37.72
CA GLY A 744 -11.67 -38.09 36.45
C GLY A 744 -12.77 -37.59 35.51
N HIS A 745 -14.05 -37.69 35.91
CA HIS A 745 -15.19 -37.40 35.03
C HIS A 745 -15.09 -38.14 33.69
N ASN A 746 -14.63 -39.40 33.72
CA ASN A 746 -14.32 -40.18 32.53
C ASN A 746 -15.58 -40.62 31.78
N TYR A 747 -16.68 -40.87 32.49
CA TYR A 747 -17.89 -41.46 31.95
C TYR A 747 -19.14 -40.66 32.35
N PRO A 748 -19.46 -39.58 31.62
CA PRO A 748 -20.72 -38.86 31.77
C PRO A 748 -21.89 -39.76 31.36
N LEU A 749 -22.54 -40.38 32.34
CA LEU A 749 -23.55 -41.40 32.11
C LEU A 749 -24.79 -40.84 31.40
N LEU A 750 -25.15 -39.61 31.73
CA LEU A 750 -26.33 -38.94 31.21
C LEU A 750 -26.04 -37.44 31.02
N VAL A 751 -26.44 -36.89 29.88
CA VAL A 751 -26.37 -35.46 29.57
C VAL A 751 -27.78 -34.93 29.31
N GLY A 752 -28.18 -33.85 29.99
CA GLY A 752 -29.49 -33.23 29.84
C GLY A 752 -29.37 -31.80 29.30
N LEU A 753 -30.06 -31.48 28.21
CA LEU A 753 -30.12 -30.15 27.62
C LEU A 753 -31.47 -29.50 27.95
N LYS A 754 -31.47 -28.51 28.83
CA LYS A 754 -32.68 -27.80 29.25
C LYS A 754 -32.83 -26.48 28.50
N PHE A 755 -33.94 -26.33 27.80
CA PHE A 755 -34.26 -25.15 27.00
C PHE A 755 -35.27 -24.25 27.71
N PRO A 756 -35.27 -22.93 27.45
CA PRO A 756 -36.25 -22.02 28.02
C PRO A 756 -37.68 -22.38 27.59
N GLY A 757 -38.53 -22.68 28.57
CA GLY A 757 -39.96 -22.97 28.37
C GLY A 757 -40.29 -24.34 27.77
N ILE A 758 -39.32 -25.26 27.66
CA ILE A 758 -39.48 -26.58 27.04
C ILE A 758 -38.96 -27.69 27.98
N HIS A 759 -39.38 -28.94 27.75
CA HIS A 759 -38.86 -30.13 28.43
C HIS A 759 -37.36 -30.34 28.17
N THR A 760 -36.66 -30.95 29.14
CA THR A 760 -35.23 -31.25 29.01
C THR A 760 -35.03 -32.46 28.09
N ASN A 761 -34.16 -32.34 27.09
CA ASN A 761 -33.77 -33.45 26.23
C ASN A 761 -32.58 -34.20 26.84
N TYR A 762 -32.70 -35.51 27.01
CA TYR A 762 -31.66 -36.32 27.65
C TYR A 762 -30.97 -37.25 26.66
N PHE A 763 -29.65 -37.40 26.85
CA PHE A 763 -28.76 -38.21 26.03
C PHE A 763 -28.00 -39.16 26.95
N LYS A 764 -28.24 -40.46 26.83
CA LYS A 764 -27.57 -41.49 27.63
C LYS A 764 -26.29 -41.94 26.94
N LEU A 765 -25.26 -42.23 27.74
CA LEU A 765 -24.04 -42.85 27.24
C LEU A 765 -24.39 -44.21 26.62
N SER A 766 -23.99 -44.45 25.37
CA SER A 766 -24.26 -45.68 24.62
C SER A 766 -23.00 -46.50 24.33
N SER A 767 -21.82 -45.88 24.46
CA SER A 767 -20.52 -46.53 24.32
C SER A 767 -19.53 -45.97 25.34
N LYS A 768 -18.77 -46.85 25.99
CA LYS A 768 -17.65 -46.48 26.87
C LYS A 768 -16.32 -46.33 26.14
N ASP A 769 -16.24 -46.77 24.88
CA ASP A 769 -15.05 -46.65 24.05
C ASP A 769 -14.92 -45.21 23.53
N LYS A 770 -13.69 -44.71 23.46
CA LYS A 770 -13.41 -43.34 23.00
C LYS A 770 -13.40 -43.27 21.45
N PRO A 771 -13.94 -42.21 20.83
CA PRO A 771 -14.70 -41.13 21.45
C PRO A 771 -16.05 -41.64 21.97
N LEU A 772 -16.43 -41.15 23.16
CA LEU A 772 -17.70 -41.53 23.79
C LEU A 772 -18.87 -41.17 22.88
N LYS A 773 -19.93 -41.97 22.95
CA LYS A 773 -21.15 -41.76 22.17
C LYS A 773 -22.34 -41.71 23.08
N TRP A 774 -23.28 -40.84 22.74
CA TRP A 774 -24.55 -40.73 23.43
C TRP A 774 -25.70 -40.87 22.45
N VAL A 775 -26.81 -41.39 22.94
CA VAL A 775 -28.04 -41.55 22.17
C VAL A 775 -29.17 -40.85 22.91
N ARG A 776 -30.02 -40.15 22.17
CA ARG A 776 -31.18 -39.45 22.72
C ARG A 776 -32.15 -40.46 23.33
N ILE A 777 -32.71 -40.13 24.49
CA ILE A 777 -33.78 -40.91 25.11
C ILE A 777 -35.11 -40.47 24.50
N ASP A 778 -35.56 -41.20 23.48
CA ASP A 778 -36.83 -40.97 22.78
C ASP A 778 -37.90 -42.02 23.09
N ASP A 779 -37.55 -43.11 23.79
CA ASP A 779 -38.49 -44.16 24.20
C ASP A 779 -39.36 -43.67 25.37
N SER A 780 -40.68 -43.72 25.19
CA SER A 780 -41.66 -43.37 26.21
C SER A 780 -41.48 -44.12 27.54
N GLN A 781 -40.98 -45.36 27.52
CA GLN A 781 -40.80 -46.19 28.71
C GLN A 781 -39.51 -45.84 29.47
N GLU A 782 -38.40 -45.63 28.76
CA GLU A 782 -37.16 -45.13 29.37
C GLU A 782 -37.33 -43.69 29.87
N TRP A 783 -38.09 -42.88 29.15
CA TRP A 783 -38.47 -41.54 29.57
C TRP A 783 -39.29 -41.54 30.87
N GLN A 784 -40.25 -42.46 31.00
CA GLN A 784 -41.00 -42.66 32.24
C GLN A 784 -40.10 -43.09 33.41
N LEU A 785 -39.04 -43.88 33.14
CA LEU A 785 -38.04 -44.23 34.15
C LEU A 785 -37.18 -43.02 34.54
N ALA A 786 -36.69 -42.25 33.56
CA ALA A 786 -35.90 -41.04 33.78
C ALA A 786 -36.65 -40.00 34.63
N SER A 787 -37.95 -39.83 34.35
CA SER A 787 -38.81 -38.84 35.04
C SER A 787 -39.26 -39.27 36.43
N LYS A 788 -39.34 -40.58 36.72
CA LYS A 788 -39.72 -41.11 38.05
C LYS A 788 -38.54 -41.43 38.96
N ASN A 789 -37.43 -41.93 38.42
CA ASN A 789 -36.25 -42.32 39.18
C ASN A 789 -34.97 -42.29 38.32
N ILE A 790 -34.30 -41.13 38.32
CA ILE A 790 -33.07 -40.91 37.55
C ILE A 790 -31.90 -41.78 38.01
N GLU A 791 -31.81 -42.11 39.31
CA GLU A 791 -30.72 -42.94 39.85
C GLU A 791 -30.78 -44.37 39.32
N LYS A 792 -31.98 -44.93 39.17
CA LYS A 792 -32.18 -46.26 38.55
C LYS A 792 -31.74 -46.26 37.08
N LEU A 793 -32.01 -45.18 36.34
CA LEU A 793 -31.53 -45.04 34.96
C LEU A 793 -30.00 -44.97 34.90
N LEU A 794 -29.37 -44.14 35.74
CA LEU A 794 -27.91 -44.00 35.81
C LEU A 794 -27.23 -45.34 36.15
N HIS A 795 -27.82 -46.10 37.09
CA HIS A 795 -27.36 -47.45 37.43
C HIS A 795 -27.39 -48.39 36.22
N ASN A 796 -28.52 -48.43 35.51
CA ASN A 796 -28.66 -49.29 34.32
C ASN A 796 -27.65 -48.92 33.22
N ILE A 797 -27.42 -47.63 32.97
CA ILE A 797 -26.42 -47.19 31.97
C ILE A 797 -25.02 -47.68 32.38
N ARG A 798 -24.61 -47.43 33.62
CA ARG A 798 -23.30 -47.84 34.15
C ARG A 798 -23.10 -49.35 34.08
N TYR A 799 -24.11 -50.10 34.54
CA TYR A 799 -24.07 -51.56 34.61
C TYR A 799 -24.07 -52.20 33.21
N ASN A 800 -24.94 -51.75 32.31
CA ASN A 800 -25.05 -52.31 30.95
C ASN A 800 -23.80 -52.08 30.10
N LEU A 801 -23.09 -50.97 30.32
CA LEU A 801 -21.82 -50.68 29.66
C LEU A 801 -20.62 -51.38 30.32
N GLY A 802 -20.83 -52.06 31.46
CA GLY A 802 -19.77 -52.68 32.24
C GLY A 802 -18.71 -51.65 32.65
N ILE A 803 -19.17 -50.49 33.16
CA ILE A 803 -18.29 -49.44 33.68
C ILE A 803 -18.08 -49.72 35.17
N GLU A 804 -16.85 -50.09 35.50
CA GLU A 804 -16.42 -50.39 36.85
C GLU A 804 -15.48 -49.28 37.36
N TYR A 805 -15.56 -49.03 38.65
CA TYR A 805 -14.75 -48.02 39.31
C TYR A 805 -14.00 -48.66 40.47
N GLU A 806 -12.78 -48.20 40.69
CA GLU A 806 -12.03 -48.62 41.86
C GLU A 806 -12.58 -47.89 43.10
N ASN A 807 -13.15 -48.64 44.03
CA ASN A 807 -13.78 -48.15 45.26
C ASN A 807 -12.74 -47.65 46.28
N LYS A 808 -11.97 -46.63 45.91
CA LYS A 808 -11.01 -45.93 46.78
C LYS A 808 -11.59 -44.59 47.20
N LYS A 809 -11.34 -44.21 48.46
CA LYS A 809 -11.71 -42.90 48.99
C LYS A 809 -11.16 -41.75 48.13
N ASP A 810 -9.95 -41.93 47.59
CA ASP A 810 -9.31 -40.93 46.73
C ASP A 810 -10.00 -40.72 45.39
N ASN A 811 -10.91 -41.61 44.98
CA ASN A 811 -11.67 -41.52 43.73
C ASN A 811 -13.07 -40.91 43.92
N LEU A 812 -13.42 -40.48 45.13
CA LEU A 812 -14.73 -39.88 45.41
C LEU A 812 -14.85 -38.48 44.81
N ILE A 813 -15.98 -38.19 44.16
CA ILE A 813 -16.41 -36.84 43.78
C ILE A 813 -17.38 -36.20 44.78
N ILE A 814 -17.75 -36.91 45.84
CA ILE A 814 -18.61 -36.44 46.95
C ILE A 814 -17.86 -36.62 48.28
N GLU A 815 -18.28 -35.91 49.34
CA GLU A 815 -17.56 -35.92 50.63
C GLU A 815 -17.47 -37.32 51.28
N SER A 816 -18.49 -38.17 51.10
CA SER A 816 -18.54 -39.53 51.64
C SER A 816 -19.42 -40.45 50.81
N ALA A 817 -19.06 -41.74 50.73
CA ALA A 817 -19.91 -42.78 50.14
C ALA A 817 -21.00 -43.30 51.10
N ASP A 818 -21.05 -42.84 52.34
CA ASP A 818 -21.90 -43.37 53.41
C ASP A 818 -23.40 -43.24 53.12
N LYS A 819 -23.76 -42.31 52.23
CA LYS A 819 -25.13 -42.13 51.74
C LYS A 819 -25.48 -43.00 50.54
N CYS A 820 -24.51 -43.67 49.91
CA CYS A 820 -24.73 -44.47 48.71
C CYS A 820 -25.27 -45.86 49.04
N ASN A 821 -26.49 -46.15 48.56
CA ASN A 821 -27.06 -47.49 48.52
C ASN A 821 -27.49 -47.85 47.08
N GLU A 822 -26.59 -48.47 46.30
CA GLU A 822 -26.96 -48.96 44.97
C GLU A 822 -27.93 -50.15 45.03
N ARG A 823 -27.97 -50.91 46.15
CA ARG A 823 -28.82 -52.11 46.27
C ARG A 823 -30.31 -51.80 46.27
N SER A 824 -30.72 -50.61 46.69
CA SER A 824 -32.12 -50.17 46.58
C SER A 824 -32.57 -49.87 45.15
N ASN A 825 -31.63 -49.71 44.21
CA ASN A 825 -31.91 -49.47 42.79
C ASN A 825 -32.01 -50.78 41.97
N VAL A 826 -31.64 -51.92 42.57
CA VAL A 826 -31.76 -53.26 41.98
C VAL A 826 -33.20 -53.78 42.13
N GLY A 827 -34.11 -53.31 41.29
CA GLY A 827 -35.43 -53.92 41.11
C GLY A 827 -35.35 -55.04 40.07
N ILE A 828 -35.70 -56.26 40.46
CA ILE A 828 -35.75 -57.48 39.63
C ILE A 828 -36.40 -57.17 38.26
N ILE A 829 -35.61 -57.22 37.18
CA ILE A 829 -36.13 -57.32 35.81
C ILE A 829 -36.00 -58.79 35.40
N ALA A 830 -37.01 -59.58 35.77
CA ALA A 830 -37.31 -60.82 35.09
C ALA A 830 -38.30 -60.47 33.98
N GLY A 831 -37.80 -60.35 32.74
CA GLY A 831 -38.64 -60.29 31.54
C GLY A 831 -38.82 -58.93 30.90
N VAL A 832 -37.76 -58.38 30.27
CA VAL A 832 -37.84 -57.78 28.92
C VAL A 832 -36.44 -57.92 28.31
N ILE A 833 -36.16 -59.05 27.66
CA ILE A 833 -35.11 -59.12 26.64
C ILE A 833 -35.74 -58.47 25.41
N SER A 834 -35.51 -57.18 25.21
CA SER A 834 -35.76 -56.54 23.92
C SER A 834 -34.59 -56.89 23.01
N THR A 835 -34.93 -57.65 21.97
CA THR A 835 -34.16 -58.05 20.80
C THR A 835 -33.13 -57.02 20.33
N ILE A 836 -31.84 -57.30 20.56
CA ILE A 836 -30.74 -56.82 19.70
C ILE A 836 -29.84 -58.04 19.37
N VAL A 837 -30.03 -58.52 18.14
CA VAL A 837 -29.07 -59.23 17.28
C VAL A 837 -28.45 -60.52 17.83
N LEU A 838 -29.21 -61.62 17.70
CA LEU A 838 -28.66 -62.93 17.40
C LEU A 838 -28.44 -63.01 15.88
N ILE A 839 -27.23 -62.70 15.42
CA ILE A 839 -26.73 -63.21 14.14
C ILE A 839 -25.42 -63.93 14.42
N ALA A 840 -25.51 -65.26 14.31
CA ALA A 840 -24.45 -66.25 14.13
C ALA A 840 -23.25 -66.25 15.10
N GLY A 841 -23.28 -67.16 16.08
CA GLY A 841 -22.06 -67.76 16.64
C GLY A 841 -21.95 -67.81 18.16
N GLY A 842 -22.37 -68.94 18.76
CA GLY A 842 -21.69 -69.48 19.94
C GLY A 842 -22.31 -69.19 21.31
N VAL A 843 -23.20 -70.10 21.74
CA VAL A 843 -23.63 -70.27 23.15
C VAL A 843 -22.44 -70.59 24.09
N ALA A 844 -21.26 -70.95 23.55
CA ALA A 844 -20.05 -71.19 24.33
C ALA A 844 -19.35 -69.91 24.85
N GLY A 845 -19.60 -68.72 24.28
CA GLY A 845 -18.93 -67.48 24.68
C GLY A 845 -19.50 -66.82 25.95
N ALA A 846 -20.78 -67.04 26.25
CA ALA A 846 -21.46 -66.39 27.37
C ALA A 846 -21.07 -66.97 28.74
N ALA A 847 -20.72 -68.27 28.80
CA ALA A 847 -20.29 -68.93 30.04
C ALA A 847 -18.89 -68.47 30.51
N TYR A 848 -18.03 -68.01 29.58
CA TYR A 848 -16.67 -67.55 29.91
C TYR A 848 -16.63 -66.10 30.40
N LYS A 849 -17.62 -65.27 30.04
CA LYS A 849 -17.65 -63.83 30.34
C LYS A 849 -18.44 -63.46 31.61
N PHE A 850 -19.25 -64.38 32.15
CA PHE A 850 -20.10 -64.13 33.33
C PHE A 850 -20.17 -65.36 34.29
N PRO A 851 -19.05 -65.81 34.90
CA PRO A 851 -19.04 -66.98 35.78
C PRO A 851 -19.89 -66.79 37.06
N GLU A 852 -20.00 -65.56 37.56
CA GLU A 852 -20.77 -65.21 38.77
C GLU A 852 -22.29 -65.26 38.55
N PHE A 853 -22.77 -64.92 37.35
CA PHE A 853 -24.20 -64.97 37.00
C PHE A 853 -24.72 -66.42 36.99
N PHE A 854 -23.95 -67.35 36.43
CA PHE A 854 -24.31 -68.76 36.41
C PHE A 854 -24.13 -69.44 37.77
N ARG A 855 -23.15 -69.02 38.59
CA ARG A 855 -23.02 -69.48 39.99
C ARG A 855 -24.24 -69.10 40.85
N SER A 856 -24.77 -67.89 40.67
CA SER A 856 -25.99 -67.44 41.34
C SER A 856 -27.22 -68.28 40.98
N ILE A 857 -27.37 -68.68 39.71
CA ILE A 857 -28.47 -69.54 39.25
C ILE A 857 -28.30 -70.98 39.77
N TYR A 858 -27.08 -71.54 39.76
CA TYR A 858 -26.83 -72.90 40.25
C TYR A 858 -26.96 -73.05 41.78
N SER A 859 -26.68 -72.00 42.56
CA SER A 859 -26.88 -72.00 44.01
C SER A 859 -28.34 -71.94 44.47
N ARG A 860 -29.28 -71.73 43.54
CA ARG A 860 -30.73 -71.66 43.81
C ARG A 860 -31.51 -72.87 43.28
N ILE A 861 -30.84 -73.82 42.62
CA ILE A 861 -31.47 -75.04 42.06
C ILE A 861 -31.00 -76.32 42.79
N ASN A 862 -30.17 -76.20 43.84
CA ASN A 862 -29.93 -77.28 44.82
C ASN A 862 -30.29 -76.82 46.22
#